data_AF-I8TV54-F1
#
_entry.id   AF-I8TV54-F1
#
_cell.length_a   1.000
_cell.length_b   1.000
_cell.length_c   1.000
_cell.angle_alpha   90.00
_cell.angle_beta   90.00
_cell.angle_gamma   90.00
#
_symmetry.space_group_name_H-M   'P 1'
#
loop_
_entity.id
_entity.type
_entity.pdbx_description
1 polymer ?
#
loop_
_entity_poly.entity_id
_entity_poly.type
_entity_poly.pdbx_seq_one_letter_code
_entity_poly.pdbx_strand_id
1 'polypeptide(L)'
;MKQELILHDSQLEFFRSPFGAVCCNQPLLLHLKIQSSVTPVSVVLRLWREDRGEEKISMKRLEDSGQALLYQVQLNAPLAPCIMWYYFIIQLEDTVYYYGNQPDRLGGIGQLYETEPPGYQITVYKKGAVTPDWFKGSVMYQIFPDRFYKETAEGQVLAAPKGSVIHAHWDNHPYYIRDADTGRIVSYDFFGGNLQGVIAKLPYLKELGISVIYFNPIFASPSNHRYDTGDYKTIDAMLGNNQTFTALCDKAKEYGIAVILDGVFSHTGSDSIYFNREGNYPAVGAYQSKESPYYNWYRFKEYPHSYEAWWGIDTMPNVEENEPSYIDYIIEGKNSVIRKWLQLGAKGWRLDVADELPDEFIKKIYKTMKNTDPDSVLIGEVWEDASNKESYGKLRKYLQGDELDSVMNYPFRGIVLDFILGAIGAPAVHRRFMSLAENYPRQNFYAMMNLIGSHDVARVLTLLGEAPSPDSLTVAQQAVYRLPADKRQLGIARLKILVLWQMTFPGVPCIYYGDEAGVEGYKDPFNRSTYPWGQEDQEMLAWYKQVIAVHNRYDIFKTGEWISLPAHEQVYGYIRKISNGKNVFSQSAQDNTAVILLNSSVDQSITVELPIRKWCHGVMVDILNNNQEIRIVKGMLTVCLQPLEGKVLLQAEKSFFPRRAGILLHPTSLPSKYGIGDLGKEAYEFIDFLHKSKQKLWQVLPLNPVGDSHSPYQCPSAFAGNSLLISLDKLVSLGLLNAQDLGQAPDFQDEQVAFSQVKEYKESLLYKAFGKFRKKSISQDYERFCTAHHGWLSEYALFMALKTYFKGQPWHLWSREVALREPAALKQYKELLADDIDYYTFLQFIFFSQWEEVKRYANQQQVNIIGDIPIFVAHDSCDVWANQQLFDLDENGKAQTVAGVPPDYFSKTGQLWGNPHYLWEEMAKDDYRWWRERLQVLFSLVDIVRVDHFRGFESFWEIPAIAETAEQGQWVKGPGERFFRILQKHLGPLPIIVEDLGIITHEVEDLKYELSFPGIKVLQFSFCYDEQGKCIPFTCEKNTVVYTGTHDNDTTSSWYEKLLTEDLTLATCIQQEIGLSEEERIAPYWRFIEFLYSTNADTAIVPMQDILGLSGIARMNLPGTVSGTNWAWRLDKKLLTNDISKDLAALTEKYAR
;
A
#
# COMPACT_ATOMS: atom_id res chain seq x y z
N MET A 1 -4.18 35.45 -26.45
CA MET A 1 -4.74 34.25 -25.79
C MET A 1 -4.47 34.37 -24.28
N LYS A 2 -5.36 33.93 -23.38
CA LYS A 2 -5.13 34.02 -21.91
C LYS A 2 -4.50 32.74 -21.38
N GLN A 3 -3.58 32.83 -20.41
CA GLN A 3 -2.87 31.66 -19.83
C GLN A 3 -3.82 30.65 -19.18
N GLU A 4 -4.88 31.11 -18.52
CA GLU A 4 -5.92 30.29 -17.86
C GLU A 4 -6.62 29.30 -18.80
N LEU A 5 -6.44 29.48 -20.10
CA LEU A 5 -7.06 28.70 -21.16
C LEU A 5 -6.12 27.63 -21.74
N ILE A 6 -4.87 27.51 -21.28
CA ILE A 6 -3.93 26.49 -21.76
C ILE A 6 -3.31 25.75 -20.58
N LEU A 7 -3.33 24.42 -20.64
CA LEU A 7 -2.81 23.58 -19.59
C LEU A 7 -1.95 22.44 -20.15
N HIS A 8 -0.71 22.39 -19.68
CA HIS A 8 0.13 21.21 -19.63
C HIS A 8 0.81 21.20 -18.26
N ASP A 9 0.73 20.08 -17.55
CA ASP A 9 1.39 19.86 -16.28
C ASP A 9 2.27 18.62 -16.39
N SER A 10 3.59 18.81 -16.48
CA SER A 10 4.53 17.70 -16.72
C SER A 10 4.58 16.69 -15.56
N GLN A 11 4.02 17.03 -14.41
CA GLN A 11 3.98 16.19 -13.21
C GLN A 11 2.67 15.40 -13.07
N LEU A 12 1.72 15.59 -13.99
CA LEU A 12 0.50 14.79 -14.09
C LEU A 12 0.59 13.80 -15.25
N GLU A 13 0.35 12.53 -14.96
CA GLU A 13 0.50 11.46 -15.95
C GLU A 13 -0.42 11.61 -17.16
N PHE A 14 -1.57 12.29 -17.00
CA PHE A 14 -2.43 12.65 -18.12
C PHE A 14 -1.73 13.53 -19.16
N PHE A 15 -0.88 14.47 -18.75
CA PHE A 15 -0.21 15.39 -19.67
C PHE A 15 1.15 14.87 -20.15
N ARG A 16 1.78 14.00 -19.37
CA ARG A 16 3.06 13.34 -19.69
C ARG A 16 3.02 11.90 -19.19
N SER A 17 2.85 10.95 -20.11
CA SER A 17 2.86 9.52 -19.77
C SER A 17 4.02 8.78 -20.45
N PRO A 18 4.84 8.04 -19.70
CA PRO A 18 4.83 7.92 -18.24
C PRO A 18 5.34 9.19 -17.53
N PHE A 19 4.98 9.37 -16.26
CA PHE A 19 5.57 10.41 -15.41
C PHE A 19 7.06 10.15 -15.15
N GLY A 20 7.86 11.23 -15.18
CA GLY A 20 9.27 11.24 -14.82
C GLY A 20 10.22 10.79 -15.93
N ALA A 21 11.44 10.38 -15.55
CA ALA A 21 12.45 9.88 -16.46
C ALA A 21 12.01 8.57 -17.14
N VAL A 22 12.41 8.38 -18.40
CA VAL A 22 11.96 7.26 -19.25
C VAL A 22 13.13 6.40 -19.71
N CYS A 23 12.93 5.11 -19.90
CA CYS A 23 13.97 4.25 -20.46
C CYS A 23 14.04 4.37 -21.99
N CYS A 24 15.20 4.03 -22.58
CA CYS A 24 15.37 4.01 -24.03
C CYS A 24 14.28 3.19 -24.74
N ASN A 25 13.77 3.70 -25.86
CA ASN A 25 12.67 3.12 -26.65
C ASN A 25 11.32 3.00 -25.92
N GLN A 26 11.13 3.64 -24.77
CA GLN A 26 9.83 3.67 -24.11
C GLN A 26 8.88 4.62 -24.85
N PRO A 27 7.61 4.22 -25.10
CA PRO A 27 6.60 5.14 -25.62
C PRO A 27 6.37 6.31 -24.66
N LEU A 28 6.26 7.50 -25.22
CA LEU A 28 5.98 8.76 -24.54
C LEU A 28 4.76 9.41 -25.19
N LEU A 29 3.80 9.80 -24.35
CA LEU A 29 2.61 10.54 -24.73
C LEU A 29 2.64 11.92 -24.06
N LEU A 30 2.51 12.98 -24.86
CA LEU A 30 2.44 14.36 -24.38
C LEU A 30 1.13 15.00 -24.84
N HIS A 31 0.41 15.63 -23.90
CA HIS A 31 -0.83 16.34 -24.17
C HIS A 31 -0.72 17.84 -23.90
N LEU A 32 -1.48 18.63 -24.64
CA LEU A 32 -1.72 20.05 -24.37
C LEU A 32 -3.22 20.31 -24.47
N LYS A 33 -3.82 20.85 -23.40
CA LYS A 33 -5.22 21.24 -23.38
C LYS A 33 -5.35 22.73 -23.66
N ILE A 34 -6.23 23.11 -24.58
CA ILE A 34 -6.52 24.50 -24.96
C ILE A 34 -8.03 24.74 -24.89
N GLN A 35 -8.48 25.56 -23.94
CA GLN A 35 -9.85 26.01 -23.76
C GLN A 35 -10.04 27.38 -24.42
N SER A 36 -10.15 27.45 -25.74
CA SER A 36 -10.29 28.73 -26.45
C SER A 36 -11.49 28.74 -27.38
N SER A 37 -12.14 29.90 -27.52
CA SER A 37 -13.13 30.15 -28.57
C SER A 37 -12.51 30.19 -29.98
N VAL A 38 -11.19 30.35 -30.06
CA VAL A 38 -10.43 30.36 -31.32
C VAL A 38 -9.66 29.05 -31.45
N THR A 39 -9.88 28.33 -32.55
CA THR A 39 -9.15 27.08 -32.84
C THR A 39 -7.77 27.43 -33.40
N PRO A 40 -6.66 26.95 -32.80
CA PRO A 40 -5.33 27.12 -33.36
C PRO A 40 -5.21 26.55 -34.78
N VAL A 41 -4.44 27.22 -35.64
CA VAL A 41 -4.09 26.76 -36.99
C VAL A 41 -3.23 25.50 -36.92
N SER A 42 -2.27 25.49 -35.99
CA SER A 42 -1.48 24.31 -35.67
C SER A 42 -0.93 24.37 -34.24
N VAL A 43 -0.68 23.19 -33.68
CA VAL A 43 0.05 23.02 -32.43
C VAL A 43 1.22 22.09 -32.71
N VAL A 44 2.42 22.51 -32.33
CA VAL A 44 3.68 21.83 -32.63
C VAL A 44 4.45 21.60 -31.33
N LEU A 45 4.91 20.39 -31.10
CA LEU A 45 5.90 20.09 -30.08
C LEU A 45 7.29 20.42 -30.65
N ARG A 46 8.02 21.32 -30.00
CA ARG A 46 9.44 21.53 -30.26
C ARG A 46 10.22 20.66 -29.30
N LEU A 47 11.04 19.76 -29.84
CA LEU A 47 11.92 18.86 -29.11
C LEU A 47 13.37 19.21 -29.41
N TRP A 48 14.24 19.17 -28.41
CA TRP A 48 15.68 19.39 -28.56
C TRP A 48 16.47 18.25 -27.95
N ARG A 49 17.55 17.88 -28.63
CA ARG A 49 18.55 16.94 -28.14
C ARG A 49 19.95 17.44 -28.47
N GLU A 50 20.90 17.23 -27.58
CA GLU A 50 22.30 17.63 -27.78
C GLU A 50 22.91 16.96 -29.03
N ASP A 51 22.58 15.70 -29.29
CA ASP A 51 23.16 14.91 -30.39
C ASP A 51 22.46 15.09 -31.75
N ARG A 52 21.21 15.58 -31.75
CA ARG A 52 20.37 15.68 -32.96
C ARG A 52 19.95 17.12 -33.32
N GLY A 53 20.01 18.04 -32.37
CA GLY A 53 19.51 19.41 -32.52
C GLY A 53 17.99 19.53 -32.35
N GLU A 54 17.40 20.52 -33.01
CA GLU A 54 15.96 20.83 -32.95
C GLU A 54 15.13 19.89 -33.86
N GLU A 55 14.00 19.44 -33.36
CA GLU A 55 12.95 18.74 -34.10
C GLU A 55 11.58 19.38 -33.79
N LYS A 56 10.74 19.54 -34.81
CA LYS A 56 9.38 20.09 -34.69
C LYS A 56 8.37 19.06 -35.13
N ILE A 57 7.46 18.68 -34.23
CA ILE A 57 6.51 17.59 -34.44
C ILE A 57 5.08 18.14 -34.32
N SER A 58 4.29 18.04 -35.40
CA SER A 58 2.88 18.45 -35.36
C SER A 58 2.07 17.56 -34.43
N MET A 59 1.29 18.18 -33.54
CA MET A 59 0.39 17.47 -32.62
C MET A 59 -0.96 17.21 -33.27
N LYS A 60 -1.52 16.02 -33.02
CA LYS A 60 -2.85 15.63 -33.50
C LYS A 60 -3.92 16.13 -32.54
N ARG A 61 -4.98 16.73 -33.07
CA ARG A 61 -6.19 17.07 -32.29
C ARG A 61 -7.01 15.81 -32.04
N LEU A 62 -7.45 15.60 -30.81
CA LEU A 62 -8.44 14.58 -30.45
C LEU A 62 -9.85 15.19 -30.56
N GLU A 63 -10.80 14.43 -31.11
CA GLU A 63 -12.21 14.81 -31.09
C GLU A 63 -12.76 14.58 -29.68
N ASP A 64 -13.22 15.65 -29.03
CA ASP A 64 -13.88 15.57 -27.73
C ASP A 64 -15.22 16.34 -27.75
N SER A 65 -16.15 15.87 -26.94
CA SER A 65 -17.57 16.21 -26.86
C SER A 65 -17.89 17.52 -26.09
N GLY A 66 -16.93 18.45 -26.01
CA GLY A 66 -17.06 19.70 -25.23
C GLY A 66 -16.30 20.92 -25.78
N GLN A 67 -16.30 22.03 -25.01
CA GLN A 67 -15.67 23.32 -25.38
C GLN A 67 -14.13 23.36 -25.27
N ALA A 68 -13.46 22.25 -24.93
CA ALA A 68 -12.00 22.18 -24.78
C ALA A 68 -11.34 21.40 -25.93
N LEU A 69 -10.22 21.92 -26.45
CA LEU A 69 -9.44 21.28 -27.51
C LEU A 69 -8.25 20.54 -26.90
N LEU A 70 -8.15 19.23 -27.12
CA LEU A 70 -7.03 18.41 -26.67
C LEU A 70 -6.10 18.07 -27.85
N TYR A 71 -4.81 18.37 -27.68
CA TYR A 71 -3.76 18.04 -28.64
C TYR A 71 -2.84 16.98 -28.05
N GLN A 72 -2.45 16.00 -28.86
CA GLN A 72 -1.57 14.92 -28.46
C GLN A 72 -0.43 14.68 -29.44
N VAL A 73 0.68 14.17 -28.92
CA VAL A 73 1.76 13.58 -29.70
C VAL A 73 2.28 12.34 -28.99
N GLN A 74 2.41 11.26 -29.75
CA GLN A 74 3.02 10.01 -29.31
C GLN A 74 4.35 9.84 -30.04
N LEU A 75 5.42 9.63 -29.28
CA LEU A 75 6.76 9.37 -29.79
C LEU A 75 7.47 8.34 -28.92
N ASN A 76 8.52 7.70 -29.42
CA ASN A 76 9.35 6.81 -28.61
C ASN A 76 10.58 7.58 -28.11
N ALA A 77 10.96 7.33 -26.86
CA ALA A 77 12.22 7.81 -26.33
C ALA A 77 13.39 7.28 -27.21
N PRO A 78 14.46 8.06 -27.38
CA PRO A 78 15.63 7.66 -28.17
C PRO A 78 16.22 6.31 -27.76
N LEU A 79 16.85 5.63 -28.73
CA LEU A 79 17.52 4.34 -28.50
C LEU A 79 18.79 4.47 -27.65
N ALA A 80 19.42 5.63 -27.65
CA ALA A 80 20.57 5.96 -26.82
C ALA A 80 20.13 6.84 -25.63
N PRO A 81 20.74 6.68 -24.45
CA PRO A 81 20.50 7.57 -23.32
C PRO A 81 20.86 9.02 -23.66
N CYS A 82 20.03 9.97 -23.24
CA CYS A 82 20.23 11.39 -23.45
C CYS A 82 19.30 12.23 -22.56
N ILE A 83 19.41 13.56 -22.65
CA ILE A 83 18.38 14.47 -22.15
C ILE A 83 17.63 15.05 -23.34
N MET A 84 16.31 15.08 -23.25
CA MET A 84 15.46 15.80 -24.20
C MET A 84 14.85 17.03 -23.52
N TRP A 85 14.70 18.11 -24.29
CA TRP A 85 14.02 19.32 -23.84
C TRP A 85 12.85 19.63 -24.76
N TYR A 86 11.67 19.94 -24.20
CA TYR A 86 10.50 20.24 -25.02
C TYR A 86 9.68 21.45 -24.55
N TYR A 87 9.00 22.09 -25.50
CA TYR A 87 7.92 23.04 -25.26
C TYR A 87 6.94 23.01 -26.44
N PHE A 88 5.81 23.70 -26.31
CA PHE A 88 4.76 23.75 -27.33
C PHE A 88 4.76 25.08 -28.06
N ILE A 89 4.56 25.04 -29.38
CA ILE A 89 4.36 26.20 -30.25
C ILE A 89 2.90 26.17 -30.71
N ILE A 90 2.19 27.27 -30.50
CA ILE A 90 0.76 27.42 -30.78
C ILE A 90 0.61 28.51 -31.83
N GLN A 91 0.25 28.12 -33.05
CA GLN A 91 0.05 29.03 -34.17
C GLN A 91 -1.41 29.45 -34.26
N LEU A 92 -1.68 30.75 -34.17
CA LEU A 92 -2.94 31.38 -34.57
C LEU A 92 -2.79 32.03 -35.95
N GLU A 93 -3.87 32.60 -36.51
CA GLU A 93 -3.83 33.21 -37.86
C GLU A 93 -2.74 34.29 -37.99
N ASP A 94 -2.67 35.22 -37.03
CA ASP A 94 -1.73 36.36 -37.07
C ASP A 94 -0.65 36.36 -35.97
N THR A 95 -0.62 35.37 -35.07
CA THR A 95 0.31 35.38 -33.92
C THR A 95 0.78 33.98 -33.54
N VAL A 96 2.03 33.88 -33.06
CA VAL A 96 2.62 32.66 -32.50
C VAL A 96 2.75 32.83 -30.99
N TYR A 97 2.29 31.84 -30.24
CA TYR A 97 2.53 31.74 -28.81
C TYR A 97 3.34 30.49 -28.51
N TYR A 98 4.04 30.51 -27.38
CA TYR A 98 4.78 29.37 -26.87
C TYR A 98 4.25 28.97 -25.50
N TYR A 99 4.14 27.69 -25.21
CA TYR A 99 3.79 27.19 -23.89
C TYR A 99 4.90 26.28 -23.41
N GLY A 100 5.57 26.67 -22.33
CA GLY A 100 6.76 25.99 -21.84
C GLY A 100 6.78 25.90 -20.32
N ASN A 101 7.93 25.49 -19.80
CA ASN A 101 8.21 25.41 -18.37
C ASN A 101 8.30 26.82 -17.78
N GLN A 102 8.11 26.93 -16.48
CA GLN A 102 8.22 28.19 -15.75
C GLN A 102 9.68 28.71 -15.73
N PRO A 103 9.91 30.00 -15.42
CA PRO A 103 11.27 30.58 -15.38
C PRO A 103 12.21 29.89 -14.37
N ASP A 104 11.65 29.28 -13.32
CA ASP A 104 12.38 28.52 -12.30
C ASP A 104 12.77 27.10 -12.75
N ARG A 105 12.28 26.64 -13.91
CA ARG A 105 12.61 25.37 -14.56
C ARG A 105 12.29 24.12 -13.73
N LEU A 106 11.35 24.20 -12.79
CA LEU A 106 11.01 23.09 -11.89
C LEU A 106 9.98 22.09 -12.45
N GLY A 107 9.55 22.26 -13.70
CA GLY A 107 8.49 21.44 -14.29
C GLY A 107 7.11 21.79 -13.71
N GLY A 108 6.18 20.84 -13.82
CA GLY A 108 4.81 20.99 -13.36
C GLY A 108 3.98 21.82 -14.35
N ILE A 109 3.10 22.68 -13.82
CA ILE A 109 2.22 23.55 -14.62
C ILE A 109 3.04 24.61 -15.36
N GLY A 110 2.83 24.68 -16.68
CA GLY A 110 3.51 25.64 -17.55
C GLY A 110 2.98 27.06 -17.57
N GLN A 111 3.65 27.86 -18.40
CA GLN A 111 3.30 29.26 -18.66
C GLN A 111 3.27 29.54 -20.18
N LEU A 112 2.44 30.52 -20.55
CA LEU A 112 2.33 31.05 -21.92
C LEU A 112 3.34 32.19 -22.12
N TYR A 113 3.99 32.21 -23.29
CA TYR A 113 5.03 33.17 -23.68
C TYR A 113 4.81 33.67 -25.11
N GLU A 114 5.31 34.87 -25.41
CA GLU A 114 5.38 35.43 -26.77
C GLU A 114 6.73 35.14 -27.44
N THR A 115 7.72 34.71 -26.66
CA THR A 115 9.07 34.32 -27.09
C THR A 115 9.38 32.90 -26.64
N GLU A 116 10.52 32.36 -27.09
CA GLU A 116 10.95 31.02 -26.73
C GLU A 116 11.03 30.83 -25.20
N PRO A 117 10.32 29.83 -24.64
CA PRO A 117 10.25 29.61 -23.21
C PRO A 117 11.32 28.63 -22.72
N PRO A 118 11.53 28.53 -21.39
CA PRO A 118 12.26 27.41 -20.82
C PRO A 118 11.59 26.07 -21.21
N GLY A 119 12.41 25.08 -21.55
CA GLY A 119 11.92 23.73 -21.88
C GLY A 119 11.66 22.87 -20.66
N TYR A 120 10.77 21.89 -20.80
CA TYR A 120 10.63 20.76 -19.88
C TYR A 120 11.70 19.72 -20.16
N GLN A 121 12.25 19.11 -19.11
CA GLN A 121 13.27 18.07 -19.20
C GLN A 121 12.66 16.67 -19.27
N ILE A 122 13.22 15.81 -20.11
CA ILE A 122 13.04 14.35 -20.06
C ILE A 122 14.40 13.68 -20.04
N THR A 123 14.75 13.09 -18.90
CA THR A 123 15.93 12.22 -18.77
C THR A 123 15.60 10.86 -19.40
N VAL A 124 16.37 10.46 -20.41
CA VAL A 124 16.27 9.16 -21.07
C VAL A 124 17.44 8.30 -20.61
N TYR A 125 17.14 7.23 -19.87
CA TYR A 125 18.15 6.35 -19.29
C TYR A 125 18.19 4.98 -19.98
N LYS A 126 19.30 4.28 -19.83
CA LYS A 126 19.54 2.96 -20.42
C LYS A 126 18.48 1.96 -19.96
N LYS A 127 17.91 1.23 -20.92
CA LYS A 127 16.94 0.16 -20.64
C LYS A 127 17.57 -0.91 -19.76
N GLY A 128 16.89 -1.24 -18.65
CA GLY A 128 17.35 -2.24 -17.68
C GLY A 128 18.39 -1.71 -16.68
N ALA A 129 18.69 -0.41 -16.66
CA ALA A 129 19.52 0.17 -15.61
C ALA A 129 18.84 0.01 -14.24
N VAL A 130 19.59 -0.51 -13.28
CA VAL A 130 19.15 -0.73 -11.89
C VAL A 130 20.25 -0.29 -10.94
N THR A 131 19.86 0.17 -9.76
CA THR A 131 20.78 0.44 -8.65
C THR A 131 20.71 -0.71 -7.63
N PRO A 132 21.78 -0.96 -6.85
CA PRO A 132 21.81 -2.10 -5.92
C PRO A 132 20.66 -2.09 -4.91
N ASP A 133 19.92 -3.20 -4.80
CA ASP A 133 18.70 -3.27 -3.98
C ASP A 133 18.99 -3.17 -2.48
N TRP A 134 20.09 -3.77 -2.01
CA TRP A 134 20.51 -3.69 -0.61
C TRP A 134 20.77 -2.25 -0.17
N PHE A 135 21.14 -1.37 -1.11
CA PHE A 135 21.51 0.01 -0.82
C PHE A 135 20.29 0.90 -0.56
N LYS A 136 19.20 0.76 -1.34
CA LYS A 136 17.99 1.60 -1.26
C LYS A 136 17.26 1.50 0.09
N GLY A 137 17.46 0.42 0.83
CA GLY A 137 16.86 0.19 2.15
C GLY A 137 17.83 0.35 3.31
N SER A 138 19.00 0.95 3.06
CA SER A 138 20.08 1.05 4.02
C SER A 138 20.11 2.40 4.76
N VAL A 139 20.80 2.43 5.90
CA VAL A 139 21.12 3.66 6.63
C VAL A 139 22.63 3.78 6.67
N MET A 140 23.13 4.87 6.10
CA MET A 140 24.55 5.15 5.94
C MET A 140 25.07 6.03 7.07
N TYR A 141 26.32 5.76 7.47
CA TYR A 141 27.04 6.51 8.48
C TYR A 141 28.42 6.91 7.94
N GLN A 142 28.64 8.21 7.75
CA GLN A 142 29.90 8.78 7.28
C GLN A 142 30.88 8.96 8.44
N ILE A 143 32.06 8.38 8.32
CA ILE A 143 33.13 8.43 9.32
C ILE A 143 34.34 9.18 8.77
N PHE A 144 34.79 10.20 9.50
CA PHE A 144 36.13 10.75 9.37
C PHE A 144 37.08 10.01 10.33
N PRO A 145 37.97 9.11 9.85
CA PRO A 145 38.61 8.10 10.69
C PRO A 145 39.43 8.64 11.87
N ASP A 146 40.25 9.66 11.64
CA ASP A 146 41.14 10.24 12.68
C ASP A 146 40.36 10.82 13.88
N ARG A 147 39.06 11.10 13.69
CA ARG A 147 38.23 11.86 14.62
C ARG A 147 37.13 11.01 15.27
N PHE A 148 37.00 9.74 14.88
CA PHE A 148 35.90 8.90 15.34
C PHE A 148 36.22 8.16 16.63
N TYR A 149 37.21 7.28 16.65
CA TYR A 149 37.61 6.58 17.88
C TYR A 149 39.04 6.09 17.81
N LYS A 150 39.78 6.23 18.92
CA LYS A 150 41.18 5.81 19.06
C LYS A 150 41.28 4.59 19.97
N GLU A 151 41.63 3.46 19.38
CA GLU A 151 41.90 2.19 20.09
C GLU A 151 43.36 1.79 19.81
N THR A 152 44.22 1.79 20.82
CA THR A 152 45.61 1.27 20.73
C THR A 152 46.04 0.69 22.08
N ALA A 153 46.98 -0.26 22.07
CA ALA A 153 47.43 -0.99 23.27
C ALA A 153 48.00 -0.09 24.40
N GLU A 154 48.35 1.17 24.11
CA GLU A 154 48.89 2.16 25.07
C GLU A 154 48.36 3.59 24.85
N GLY A 155 47.34 3.81 24.01
CA GLY A 155 46.85 5.16 23.70
C GLY A 155 47.80 6.02 22.83
N GLN A 156 48.77 5.43 22.15
CA GLN A 156 49.71 6.14 21.27
C GLN A 156 49.13 6.43 19.87
N VAL A 157 49.61 7.48 19.20
CA VAL A 157 49.30 7.73 17.79
C VAL A 157 50.25 6.91 16.92
N LEU A 158 49.71 6.14 15.98
CA LEU A 158 50.50 5.29 15.09
C LEU A 158 51.18 6.14 14.02
N ALA A 159 52.50 5.94 13.83
CA ALA A 159 53.26 6.33 12.63
C ALA A 159 52.92 7.72 12.01
N ALA A 160 52.80 8.77 12.82
CA ALA A 160 52.47 10.10 12.31
C ALA A 160 53.58 10.67 11.39
N PRO A 161 53.21 11.37 10.31
CA PRO A 161 54.18 12.04 9.44
C PRO A 161 55.08 13.02 10.19
N LYS A 162 56.29 13.24 9.67
CA LYS A 162 57.23 14.19 10.26
C LYS A 162 56.67 15.62 10.12
N GLY A 163 56.61 16.35 11.24
CA GLY A 163 56.07 17.71 11.26
C GLY A 163 54.57 17.79 11.57
N SER A 164 53.90 16.65 11.81
CA SER A 164 52.50 16.63 12.26
C SER A 164 52.31 17.19 13.67
N VAL A 165 51.16 17.82 13.90
CA VAL A 165 50.69 18.24 15.23
C VAL A 165 49.88 17.10 15.83
N ILE A 166 50.31 16.58 16.98
CA ILE A 166 49.59 15.51 17.68
C ILE A 166 48.87 16.05 18.90
N HIS A 167 47.56 15.85 18.96
CA HIS A 167 46.77 16.22 20.11
C HIS A 167 46.92 15.18 21.23
N ALA A 168 47.34 15.65 22.42
CA ALA A 168 47.41 14.81 23.61
C ALA A 168 46.04 14.47 24.19
N HIS A 169 45.06 15.37 24.01
CA HIS A 169 43.70 15.24 24.52
C HIS A 169 42.69 15.14 23.37
N TRP A 170 41.70 14.25 23.55
CA TRP A 170 40.68 13.97 22.55
C TRP A 170 39.71 15.14 22.36
N ASP A 171 39.44 15.92 23.41
CA ASP A 171 38.51 17.05 23.43
C ASP A 171 39.11 18.38 22.91
N ASN A 172 40.34 18.36 22.40
CA ASN A 172 40.95 19.54 21.80
C ASN A 172 40.21 19.98 20.52
N HIS A 173 40.32 21.27 20.20
CA HIS A 173 39.83 21.80 18.93
C HIS A 173 40.80 21.50 17.79
N PRO A 174 40.29 21.13 16.60
CA PRO A 174 41.14 20.92 15.45
C PRO A 174 41.65 22.25 14.90
N TYR A 175 42.89 22.27 14.41
CA TYR A 175 43.47 23.45 13.76
C TYR A 175 44.59 23.08 12.79
N TYR A 176 44.81 23.94 11.79
CA TYR A 176 45.94 23.83 10.87
C TYR A 176 46.97 24.89 11.20
N ILE A 177 48.26 24.52 11.20
CA ILE A 177 49.33 25.52 11.21
C ILE A 177 49.47 26.04 9.80
N ARG A 178 49.31 27.35 9.63
CA ARG A 178 49.42 28.04 8.35
C ARG A 178 50.64 28.95 8.32
N ASP A 179 51.29 29.01 7.18
CA ASP A 179 52.32 29.99 6.88
C ASP A 179 51.73 31.41 6.88
N ALA A 180 52.41 32.35 7.54
CA ALA A 180 51.88 33.69 7.76
C ALA A 180 51.82 34.54 6.48
N ASP A 181 52.73 34.32 5.54
CA ASP A 181 52.85 35.12 4.33
C ASP A 181 52.00 34.56 3.18
N THR A 182 51.91 33.23 3.09
CA THR A 182 51.26 32.53 1.97
C THR A 182 49.91 31.91 2.33
N GLY A 183 49.57 31.80 3.63
CA GLY A 183 48.34 31.17 4.12
C GLY A 183 48.27 29.65 3.93
N ARG A 184 49.32 29.05 3.37
CA ARG A 184 49.44 27.61 3.09
C ARG A 184 49.48 26.80 4.37
N ILE A 185 48.88 25.62 4.36
CA ILE A 185 49.00 24.70 5.50
C ILE A 185 50.41 24.12 5.50
N VAL A 186 51.14 24.33 6.59
CA VAL A 186 52.50 23.80 6.79
C VAL A 186 52.51 22.58 7.71
N SER A 187 51.48 22.39 8.53
CA SER A 187 51.34 21.20 9.38
C SER A 187 49.88 20.89 9.65
N TYR A 188 49.53 19.62 9.45
CA TYR A 188 48.22 19.07 9.77
C TYR A 188 48.18 18.49 11.18
N ASP A 189 47.00 18.50 11.79
CA ASP A 189 46.74 17.98 13.12
C ASP A 189 46.11 16.58 13.12
N PHE A 190 46.44 15.79 14.14
CA PHE A 190 45.96 14.41 14.28
C PHE A 190 45.56 14.10 15.72
N PHE A 191 44.44 13.39 15.85
CA PHE A 191 43.91 12.93 17.13
C PHE A 191 44.17 11.43 17.35
N GLY A 192 44.44 10.68 16.28
CA GLY A 192 44.85 9.28 16.32
C GLY A 192 43.70 8.27 16.27
N GLY A 193 42.51 8.68 15.82
CA GLY A 193 41.46 7.74 15.47
C GLY A 193 41.91 6.80 14.36
N ASN A 194 41.48 5.53 14.41
CA ASN A 194 42.02 4.48 13.55
C ASN A 194 41.00 3.38 13.23
N LEU A 195 41.33 2.48 12.28
CA LEU A 195 40.40 1.43 11.84
C LEU A 195 40.08 0.41 12.95
N GLN A 196 41.03 0.13 13.85
CA GLN A 196 40.78 -0.73 15.00
C GLN A 196 39.75 -0.12 15.95
N GLY A 197 39.76 1.20 16.09
CA GLY A 197 38.77 1.95 16.84
C GLY A 197 37.38 1.84 16.20
N VAL A 198 37.29 1.88 14.87
CA VAL A 198 36.01 1.66 14.19
C VAL A 198 35.52 0.22 14.41
N ILE A 199 36.39 -0.79 14.36
CA ILE A 199 36.04 -2.19 14.71
C ILE A 199 35.44 -2.26 16.11
N ALA A 200 36.07 -1.62 17.11
CA ALA A 200 35.59 -1.58 18.49
C ALA A 200 34.21 -0.91 18.64
N LYS A 201 33.81 -0.08 17.67
CA LYS A 201 32.53 0.66 17.68
C LYS A 201 31.49 0.12 16.69
N LEU A 202 31.75 -0.98 15.99
CA LEU A 202 30.73 -1.69 15.21
C LEU A 202 29.49 -2.07 16.04
N PRO A 203 29.60 -2.51 17.32
CA PRO A 203 28.42 -2.75 18.16
C PRO A 203 27.54 -1.50 18.33
N TYR A 204 28.15 -0.33 18.54
CA TYR A 204 27.43 0.94 18.65
C TYR A 204 26.68 1.27 17.36
N LEU A 205 27.35 1.16 16.21
CA LEU A 205 26.73 1.41 14.90
C LEU A 205 25.59 0.43 14.62
N LYS A 206 25.74 -0.84 15.01
CA LYS A 206 24.66 -1.82 14.90
C LYS A 206 23.47 -1.47 15.78
N GLU A 207 23.72 -1.09 17.03
CA GLU A 207 22.68 -0.68 17.98
C GLU A 207 21.91 0.55 17.49
N LEU A 208 22.61 1.49 16.85
CA LEU A 208 22.00 2.65 16.21
C LEU A 208 21.13 2.27 15.00
N GLY A 209 21.39 1.11 14.38
CA GLY A 209 20.63 0.59 13.22
C GLY A 209 21.30 0.87 11.87
N ILE A 210 22.60 1.14 11.86
CA ILE A 210 23.39 1.41 10.65
C ILE A 210 23.63 0.12 9.87
N SER A 211 23.60 0.23 8.54
CA SER A 211 23.91 -0.86 7.61
C SER A 211 24.98 -0.49 6.57
N VAL A 212 25.44 0.76 6.52
CA VAL A 212 26.56 1.19 5.67
C VAL A 212 27.48 2.12 6.42
N ILE A 213 28.79 1.87 6.34
CA ILE A 213 29.83 2.83 6.71
C ILE A 213 30.40 3.40 5.42
N TYR A 214 30.44 4.73 5.34
CA TYR A 214 31.18 5.45 4.32
C TYR A 214 32.38 6.13 5.00
N PHE A 215 33.60 5.83 4.52
CA PHE A 215 34.79 6.51 5.02
C PHE A 215 35.20 7.65 4.11
N ASN A 216 35.54 8.80 4.71
CA ASN A 216 36.49 9.73 4.11
C ASN A 216 37.84 9.01 3.82
N PRO A 217 38.73 9.57 2.99
CA PRO A 217 39.89 8.83 2.47
C PRO A 217 40.75 8.18 3.55
N ILE A 218 41.16 6.94 3.31
CA ILE A 218 41.91 6.10 4.28
C ILE A 218 43.29 5.66 3.77
N PHE A 219 43.66 6.07 2.56
CA PHE A 219 44.93 5.70 1.94
C PHE A 219 46.07 6.57 2.46
N ALA A 220 47.29 6.06 2.36
CA ALA A 220 48.48 6.72 2.87
C ALA A 220 48.61 8.15 2.34
N SER A 221 48.75 9.11 3.25
CA SER A 221 48.85 10.55 2.94
C SER A 221 49.48 11.32 4.10
N PRO A 222 50.13 12.47 3.84
CA PRO A 222 50.71 13.29 4.91
C PRO A 222 49.68 14.12 5.69
N SER A 223 48.45 14.29 5.19
CA SER A 223 47.41 15.08 5.84
C SER A 223 46.45 14.23 6.69
N ASN A 224 45.65 14.91 7.51
CA ASN A 224 44.62 14.24 8.31
C ASN A 224 43.39 13.81 7.49
N HIS A 225 43.13 14.49 6.37
CA HIS A 225 41.95 14.32 5.52
C HIS A 225 42.22 13.36 4.37
N ARG A 226 43.50 13.19 4.00
CA ARG A 226 44.01 12.17 3.07
C ARG A 226 43.59 12.30 1.61
N TYR A 227 42.93 13.39 1.22
CA TYR A 227 42.66 13.75 -0.17
C TYR A 227 43.94 13.92 -1.02
N ASP A 228 45.04 14.41 -0.44
CA ASP A 228 46.38 14.41 -1.02
C ASP A 228 47.02 13.00 -0.94
N THR A 229 46.47 12.08 -1.72
CA THR A 229 46.82 10.66 -1.68
C THR A 229 48.30 10.42 -2.04
N GLY A 230 49.04 9.81 -1.11
CA GLY A 230 50.43 9.39 -1.26
C GLY A 230 50.58 8.01 -1.93
N ASP A 231 49.74 7.04 -1.55
CA ASP A 231 49.67 5.71 -2.18
C ASP A 231 48.26 5.07 -2.07
N TYR A 232 47.52 5.05 -3.18
CA TYR A 232 46.21 4.40 -3.30
C TYR A 232 46.13 2.92 -2.91
N LYS A 233 47.26 2.18 -2.91
CA LYS A 233 47.27 0.73 -2.65
C LYS A 233 47.59 0.40 -1.20
N THR A 234 47.79 1.39 -0.35
CA THR A 234 48.23 1.19 1.04
C THR A 234 47.37 2.00 1.99
N ILE A 235 46.77 1.35 3.00
CA ILE A 235 46.13 2.03 4.11
C ILE A 235 47.17 2.90 4.82
N ASP A 236 46.74 4.10 5.19
CA ASP A 236 47.55 5.03 5.97
C ASP A 236 48.03 4.40 7.28
N ALA A 237 49.33 4.50 7.54
CA ALA A 237 49.96 3.86 8.70
C ALA A 237 49.42 4.39 10.04
N MET A 238 48.85 5.61 10.08
CA MET A 238 48.19 6.13 11.27
C MET A 238 46.84 5.46 11.54
N LEU A 239 46.15 5.00 10.49
CA LEU A 239 44.85 4.33 10.59
C LEU A 239 45.00 2.81 10.78
N GLY A 240 46.13 2.24 10.37
CA GLY A 240 46.43 0.82 10.51
C GLY A 240 47.18 0.28 9.30
N ASN A 241 46.70 -0.83 8.74
CA ASN A 241 47.26 -1.42 7.52
C ASN A 241 46.17 -2.16 6.71
N ASN A 242 46.54 -2.71 5.55
CA ASN A 242 45.59 -3.41 4.68
C ASN A 242 44.94 -4.64 5.35
N GLN A 243 45.64 -5.34 6.25
CA GLN A 243 45.07 -6.48 6.98
C GLN A 243 44.02 -6.01 8.00
N THR A 244 44.26 -4.89 8.69
CA THR A 244 43.26 -4.26 9.57
C THR A 244 42.02 -3.86 8.79
N PHE A 245 42.16 -3.33 7.57
CA PHE A 245 41.01 -3.03 6.72
C PHE A 245 40.21 -4.27 6.34
N THR A 246 40.86 -5.36 5.92
CA THR A 246 40.15 -6.62 5.64
C THR A 246 39.43 -7.14 6.88
N ALA A 247 40.08 -7.11 8.05
CA ALA A 247 39.45 -7.50 9.30
C ALA A 247 38.24 -6.63 9.67
N LEU A 248 38.31 -5.32 9.39
CA LEU A 248 37.18 -4.40 9.56
C LEU A 248 36.02 -4.78 8.64
N CYS A 249 36.25 -5.02 7.36
CA CYS A 249 35.20 -5.43 6.42
C CYS A 249 34.55 -6.76 6.82
N ASP A 250 35.35 -7.75 7.21
CA ASP A 250 34.86 -9.05 7.67
C ASP A 250 33.99 -8.90 8.92
N LYS A 251 34.45 -8.11 9.91
CA LYS A 251 33.68 -7.85 11.14
C LYS A 251 32.43 -7.01 10.88
N ALA A 252 32.50 -5.98 10.04
CA ALA A 252 31.36 -5.18 9.66
C ALA A 252 30.28 -6.05 8.99
N LYS A 253 30.69 -6.99 8.13
CA LYS A 253 29.80 -7.96 7.49
C LYS A 253 29.08 -8.86 8.51
N GLU A 254 29.74 -9.30 9.59
CA GLU A 254 29.09 -10.05 10.68
C GLU A 254 27.95 -9.26 11.34
N TYR A 255 28.03 -7.92 11.37
CA TYR A 255 26.96 -7.03 11.84
C TYR A 255 25.93 -6.65 10.76
N GLY A 256 26.13 -7.10 9.51
CA GLY A 256 25.32 -6.70 8.36
C GLY A 256 25.59 -5.27 7.89
N ILE A 257 26.83 -4.79 8.07
CA ILE A 257 27.28 -3.45 7.69
C ILE A 257 28.21 -3.55 6.47
N ALA A 258 27.86 -2.85 5.39
CA ALA A 258 28.69 -2.69 4.20
C ALA A 258 29.68 -1.52 4.36
N VAL A 259 30.83 -1.58 3.69
CA VAL A 259 31.87 -0.52 3.75
C VAL A 259 32.06 0.10 2.37
N ILE A 260 31.97 1.43 2.29
CA ILE A 260 32.19 2.25 1.10
C ILE A 260 33.43 3.14 1.33
N LEU A 261 34.27 3.26 0.32
CA LEU A 261 35.51 4.05 0.36
C LEU A 261 35.39 5.34 -0.43
N ASP A 262 36.14 6.37 -0.05
CA ASP A 262 36.29 7.59 -0.85
C ASP A 262 37.42 7.43 -1.88
N GLY A 263 37.12 7.73 -3.13
CA GLY A 263 37.97 7.57 -4.31
C GLY A 263 38.37 8.92 -4.88
N VAL A 264 39.58 9.37 -4.54
CA VAL A 264 40.15 10.65 -4.97
C VAL A 264 41.01 10.43 -6.20
N PHE A 265 40.41 10.56 -7.40
CA PHE A 265 41.07 10.17 -8.66
C PHE A 265 41.36 11.31 -9.63
N SER A 266 40.97 12.55 -9.32
CA SER A 266 41.24 13.75 -10.14
C SER A 266 42.64 14.36 -9.88
N HIS A 267 43.22 14.03 -8.72
CA HIS A 267 44.52 14.49 -8.29
C HIS A 267 45.17 13.49 -7.32
N THR A 268 46.48 13.64 -7.13
CA THR A 268 47.26 12.93 -6.10
C THR A 268 47.87 13.93 -5.13
N GLY A 269 48.50 13.46 -4.04
CA GLY A 269 49.39 14.31 -3.24
C GLY A 269 50.72 14.62 -3.95
N SER A 270 51.24 15.83 -3.75
CA SER A 270 52.58 16.21 -4.21
C SER A 270 53.68 15.38 -3.54
N ASP A 271 53.44 14.96 -2.29
CA ASP A 271 54.26 13.98 -1.56
C ASP A 271 53.68 12.57 -1.71
N SER A 272 53.79 12.01 -2.90
CA SER A 272 53.31 10.67 -3.26
C SER A 272 54.39 9.82 -3.93
N ILE A 273 54.17 8.50 -4.01
CA ILE A 273 55.04 7.61 -4.81
C ILE A 273 55.06 7.97 -6.30
N TYR A 274 54.06 8.73 -6.76
CA TYR A 274 53.84 9.08 -8.16
C TYR A 274 54.51 10.40 -8.52
N PHE A 275 54.32 11.45 -7.71
CA PHE A 275 54.85 12.79 -7.97
C PHE A 275 56.19 13.03 -7.26
N ASN A 276 56.32 12.55 -6.01
CA ASN A 276 57.50 12.55 -5.14
C ASN A 276 58.26 13.90 -5.07
N ARG A 277 57.54 15.02 -4.87
CA ARG A 277 58.15 16.35 -4.82
C ARG A 277 59.17 16.50 -3.69
N GLU A 278 58.85 15.95 -2.52
CA GLU A 278 59.66 16.09 -1.30
C GLU A 278 60.79 15.03 -1.20
N GLY A 279 60.78 14.01 -2.08
CA GLY A 279 61.80 12.96 -2.09
C GLY A 279 61.69 11.94 -0.95
N ASN A 280 60.52 11.82 -0.32
CA ASN A 280 60.29 10.91 0.80
C ASN A 280 60.12 9.44 0.37
N TYR A 281 59.94 9.17 -0.94
CA TYR A 281 59.77 7.82 -1.47
C TYR A 281 61.01 7.35 -2.24
N PRO A 282 61.34 6.04 -2.19
CA PRO A 282 62.53 5.50 -2.88
C PRO A 282 62.39 5.46 -4.41
N ALA A 283 61.15 5.48 -4.93
CA ALA A 283 60.89 5.51 -6.37
C ALA A 283 61.00 6.94 -6.92
N VAL A 284 61.49 7.08 -8.15
CA VAL A 284 61.60 8.38 -8.82
C VAL A 284 60.22 8.85 -9.30
N GLY A 285 59.75 9.97 -8.76
CA GLY A 285 58.44 10.54 -9.12
C GLY A 285 58.50 11.53 -10.28
N ALA A 286 57.33 11.89 -10.81
CA ALA A 286 57.16 12.76 -11.97
C ALA A 286 57.83 14.13 -11.80
N TYR A 287 57.82 14.71 -10.59
CA TYR A 287 58.45 16.00 -10.32
C TYR A 287 59.98 15.95 -10.41
N GLN A 288 60.57 14.78 -10.12
CA GLN A 288 62.03 14.61 -9.99
C GLN A 288 62.71 14.29 -11.33
N SER A 289 62.03 13.58 -12.24
CA SER A 289 62.58 13.22 -13.54
C SER A 289 61.47 12.97 -14.58
N LYS A 290 61.74 13.36 -15.83
CA LYS A 290 60.83 13.10 -16.97
C LYS A 290 60.83 11.63 -17.40
N GLU A 291 61.82 10.87 -16.95
CA GLU A 291 61.96 9.44 -17.14
C GLU A 291 61.16 8.62 -16.10
N SER A 292 60.52 9.28 -15.12
CA SER A 292 59.60 8.62 -14.20
C SER A 292 58.48 7.90 -14.96
N PRO A 293 58.09 6.67 -14.58
CA PRO A 293 56.96 5.98 -15.21
C PRO A 293 55.63 6.72 -15.01
N TYR A 294 55.57 7.66 -14.07
CA TYR A 294 54.39 8.46 -13.77
C TYR A 294 54.43 9.85 -14.40
N TYR A 295 55.47 10.22 -15.17
CA TYR A 295 55.61 11.59 -15.71
C TYR A 295 54.39 12.02 -16.52
N ASN A 296 53.88 11.13 -17.39
CA ASN A 296 52.72 11.40 -18.24
C ASN A 296 51.39 11.45 -17.47
N TRP A 297 51.39 11.07 -16.19
CA TRP A 297 50.19 11.22 -15.36
C TRP A 297 49.93 12.67 -15.01
N TYR A 298 50.86 13.60 -15.22
CA TYR A 298 50.73 15.00 -14.79
C TYR A 298 50.94 15.98 -15.94
N ARG A 299 50.28 17.14 -15.84
CA ARG A 299 50.37 18.21 -16.83
C ARG A 299 51.26 19.34 -16.32
N PHE A 300 52.51 19.37 -16.78
CA PHE A 300 53.47 20.45 -16.47
C PHE A 300 53.36 21.60 -17.48
N LYS A 301 53.23 22.82 -16.97
CA LYS A 301 53.30 24.07 -17.75
C LYS A 301 54.76 24.48 -17.95
N GLU A 302 55.56 24.41 -16.89
CA GLU A 302 57.01 24.64 -16.91
C GLU A 302 57.68 23.67 -15.93
N TYR A 303 58.43 22.72 -16.47
CA TYR A 303 58.97 21.62 -15.68
C TYR A 303 60.18 22.03 -14.81
N PRO A 304 60.27 21.59 -13.53
CA PRO A 304 59.26 20.83 -12.77
C PRO A 304 58.31 21.72 -11.96
N HIS A 305 58.58 23.03 -11.85
CA HIS A 305 58.00 23.89 -10.81
C HIS A 305 56.57 24.38 -11.07
N SER A 306 56.09 24.36 -12.32
CA SER A 306 54.75 24.83 -12.69
C SER A 306 53.96 23.72 -13.37
N TYR A 307 52.82 23.37 -12.78
CA TYR A 307 51.94 22.28 -13.20
C TYR A 307 50.47 22.62 -12.89
N GLU A 308 49.56 21.84 -13.45
CA GLU A 308 48.15 21.91 -13.07
C GLU A 308 47.93 21.27 -11.70
N ALA A 309 47.18 21.96 -10.86
CA ALA A 309 46.91 21.55 -9.49
C ALA A 309 45.49 21.95 -9.11
N TRP A 310 44.87 21.13 -8.26
CA TRP A 310 43.47 21.24 -7.91
C TRP A 310 43.20 22.61 -7.28
N TRP A 311 42.39 23.44 -7.96
CA TRP A 311 42.10 24.83 -7.54
C TRP A 311 43.35 25.69 -7.28
N GLY A 312 44.47 25.36 -7.93
CA GLY A 312 45.76 26.04 -7.74
C GLY A 312 46.49 25.68 -6.44
N ILE A 313 46.02 24.66 -5.70
CA ILE A 313 46.67 24.14 -4.50
C ILE A 313 47.82 23.24 -4.93
N ASP A 314 49.04 23.76 -4.93
CA ASP A 314 50.24 23.07 -5.45
C ASP A 314 50.58 21.75 -4.74
N THR A 315 50.01 21.47 -3.56
CA THR A 315 50.15 20.18 -2.88
C THR A 315 49.29 19.06 -3.49
N MET A 316 48.38 19.38 -4.41
CA MET A 316 47.44 18.46 -5.05
C MET A 316 47.56 18.53 -6.59
N PRO A 317 48.64 18.01 -7.19
CA PRO A 317 48.81 17.99 -8.64
C PRO A 317 47.70 17.17 -9.34
N ASN A 318 47.06 17.78 -10.35
CA ASN A 318 46.04 17.12 -11.15
C ASN A 318 46.66 16.02 -12.01
N VAL A 319 45.91 14.93 -12.17
CA VAL A 319 46.30 13.85 -13.06
C VAL A 319 45.73 14.04 -14.47
N GLU A 320 46.31 13.36 -15.45
CA GLU A 320 45.70 13.09 -16.75
C GLU A 320 44.90 11.80 -16.67
N GLU A 321 43.60 11.93 -16.41
CA GLU A 321 42.69 10.82 -16.16
C GLU A 321 42.55 9.89 -17.39
N ASN A 322 42.80 10.41 -18.59
CA ASN A 322 42.74 9.65 -19.83
C ASN A 322 44.07 8.96 -20.21
N GLU A 323 45.15 9.20 -19.46
CA GLU A 323 46.44 8.55 -19.70
C GLU A 323 46.29 7.03 -19.54
N PRO A 324 46.57 6.21 -20.58
CA PRO A 324 46.30 4.77 -20.54
C PRO A 324 46.96 4.05 -19.37
N SER A 325 48.16 4.46 -18.97
CA SER A 325 48.84 3.87 -17.81
C SER A 325 48.17 4.20 -16.47
N TYR A 326 47.52 5.37 -16.35
CA TYR A 326 46.73 5.73 -15.18
C TYR A 326 45.39 4.98 -15.15
N ILE A 327 44.70 4.87 -16.30
CA ILE A 327 43.47 4.07 -16.42
C ILE A 327 43.73 2.60 -16.06
N ASP A 328 44.81 2.00 -16.54
CA ASP A 328 45.16 0.62 -16.19
C ASP A 328 45.43 0.48 -14.68
N TYR A 329 46.14 1.45 -14.08
CA TYR A 329 46.48 1.43 -12.67
C TYR A 329 45.27 1.60 -11.74
N ILE A 330 44.37 2.53 -12.04
CA ILE A 330 43.19 2.81 -11.22
C ILE A 330 42.05 1.83 -11.51
N ILE A 331 41.79 1.52 -12.79
CA ILE A 331 40.55 0.88 -13.24
C ILE A 331 40.78 -0.50 -13.88
N GLU A 332 41.41 -0.57 -15.05
CA GLU A 332 41.28 -1.73 -15.94
C GLU A 332 42.19 -2.91 -15.57
N GLY A 333 43.38 -2.62 -15.04
CA GLY A 333 44.40 -3.60 -14.72
C GLY A 333 43.92 -4.67 -13.73
N LYS A 334 44.52 -5.87 -13.80
CA LYS A 334 44.13 -7.00 -12.93
C LYS A 334 44.29 -6.69 -11.44
N ASN A 335 45.27 -5.85 -11.11
CA ASN A 335 45.57 -5.39 -9.76
C ASN A 335 45.30 -3.89 -9.61
N SER A 336 44.28 -3.39 -10.33
CA SER A 336 43.90 -1.98 -10.27
C SER A 336 43.39 -1.59 -8.89
N VAL A 337 43.44 -0.29 -8.56
CA VAL A 337 42.97 0.24 -7.27
C VAL A 337 41.53 -0.19 -7.00
N ILE A 338 40.63 0.00 -7.97
CA ILE A 338 39.21 -0.36 -7.82
C ILE A 338 39.05 -1.85 -7.51
N ARG A 339 39.67 -2.75 -8.29
CA ARG A 339 39.53 -4.20 -8.09
C ARG A 339 40.12 -4.67 -6.77
N LYS A 340 41.30 -4.15 -6.41
CA LYS A 340 42.00 -4.53 -5.18
C LYS A 340 41.10 -4.31 -3.96
N TRP A 341 40.53 -3.12 -3.81
CA TRP A 341 39.77 -2.81 -2.59
C TRP A 341 38.41 -3.50 -2.52
N LEU A 342 37.75 -3.74 -3.67
CA LEU A 342 36.57 -4.59 -3.72
C LEU A 342 36.89 -6.02 -3.30
N GLN A 343 38.02 -6.58 -3.76
CA GLN A 343 38.49 -7.92 -3.35
C GLN A 343 38.86 -7.99 -1.86
N LEU A 344 39.32 -6.89 -1.27
CA LEU A 344 39.62 -6.79 0.16
C LEU A 344 38.39 -6.56 1.04
N GLY A 345 37.19 -6.40 0.45
CA GLY A 345 35.91 -6.38 1.17
C GLY A 345 35.07 -5.11 1.02
N ALA A 346 35.56 -4.07 0.33
CA ALA A 346 34.76 -2.88 0.07
C ALA A 346 33.53 -3.22 -0.81
N LYS A 347 32.42 -2.51 -0.60
CA LYS A 347 31.15 -2.69 -1.30
C LYS A 347 30.76 -1.51 -2.19
N GLY A 348 31.62 -0.52 -2.31
CA GLY A 348 31.38 0.62 -3.18
C GLY A 348 32.43 1.69 -3.05
N TRP A 349 32.25 2.73 -3.87
CA TRP A 349 33.08 3.92 -3.89
C TRP A 349 32.22 5.17 -3.92
N ARG A 350 32.64 6.19 -3.17
CA ARG A 350 32.24 7.59 -3.36
C ARG A 350 33.35 8.27 -4.16
N LEU A 351 33.03 8.90 -5.28
CA LEU A 351 33.97 9.62 -6.12
C LEU A 351 34.05 11.08 -5.67
N ASP A 352 35.23 11.49 -5.25
CA ASP A 352 35.55 12.87 -4.93
C ASP A 352 35.58 13.73 -6.19
N VAL A 353 34.95 14.91 -6.11
CA VAL A 353 34.88 15.89 -7.21
C VAL A 353 34.54 15.24 -8.56
N ALA A 354 33.43 14.48 -8.59
CA ALA A 354 33.00 13.77 -9.80
C ALA A 354 32.80 14.70 -11.01
N ASP A 355 32.55 15.99 -10.75
CA ASP A 355 32.42 17.07 -11.72
C ASP A 355 33.69 17.42 -12.48
N GLU A 356 34.86 17.07 -11.95
CA GLU A 356 36.15 17.27 -12.61
C GLU A 356 36.61 16.03 -13.40
N LEU A 357 36.06 14.85 -13.10
CA LEU A 357 36.42 13.61 -13.81
C LEU A 357 35.79 13.56 -15.21
N PRO A 358 36.43 12.98 -16.23
CA PRO A 358 35.77 12.74 -17.52
C PRO A 358 34.63 11.69 -17.43
N ASP A 359 33.53 11.87 -18.17
CA ASP A 359 32.41 10.89 -18.16
C ASP A 359 32.87 9.48 -18.53
N GLU A 360 33.77 9.34 -19.50
CA GLU A 360 34.29 8.04 -19.94
C GLU A 360 35.14 7.36 -18.85
N PHE A 361 35.80 8.13 -17.99
CA PHE A 361 36.53 7.61 -16.84
C PHE A 361 35.56 7.02 -15.80
N ILE A 362 34.49 7.76 -15.48
CA ILE A 362 33.43 7.29 -14.55
C ILE A 362 32.76 6.02 -15.09
N LYS A 363 32.42 5.97 -16.38
CA LYS A 363 31.84 4.77 -17.01
C LYS A 363 32.76 3.55 -16.92
N LYS A 364 34.07 3.76 -17.10
CA LYS A 364 35.06 2.68 -16.95
C LYS A 364 35.12 2.18 -15.51
N ILE A 365 35.05 3.07 -14.51
CA ILE A 365 34.94 2.69 -13.09
C ILE A 365 33.67 1.87 -12.87
N TYR A 366 32.51 2.42 -13.24
CA TYR A 366 31.20 1.77 -13.09
C TYR A 366 31.21 0.36 -13.68
N LYS A 367 31.59 0.23 -14.95
CA LYS A 367 31.68 -1.07 -15.63
C LYS A 367 32.63 -2.04 -14.93
N THR A 368 33.79 -1.57 -14.47
CA THR A 368 34.76 -2.40 -13.75
C THR A 368 34.23 -2.87 -12.41
N MET A 369 33.57 -1.99 -11.67
CA MET A 369 32.90 -2.30 -10.41
C MET A 369 31.81 -3.35 -10.62
N LYS A 370 30.86 -3.11 -11.53
CA LYS A 370 29.76 -4.06 -11.81
C LYS A 370 30.26 -5.41 -12.32
N ASN A 371 31.36 -5.46 -13.07
CA ASN A 371 31.98 -6.72 -13.50
C ASN A 371 32.70 -7.47 -12.37
N THR A 372 33.15 -6.76 -11.33
CA THR A 372 33.87 -7.35 -10.19
C THR A 372 32.89 -7.79 -9.11
N ASP A 373 31.91 -6.93 -8.82
CA ASP A 373 30.81 -7.16 -7.88
C ASP A 373 29.57 -6.41 -8.40
N PRO A 374 28.58 -7.11 -8.99
CA PRO A 374 27.37 -6.50 -9.54
C PRO A 374 26.58 -5.67 -8.51
N ASP A 375 26.69 -6.01 -7.23
CA ASP A 375 26.00 -5.33 -6.14
C ASP A 375 26.79 -4.13 -5.59
N SER A 376 27.98 -3.83 -6.12
CA SER A 376 28.75 -2.68 -5.67
C SER A 376 28.09 -1.34 -6.03
N VAL A 377 28.20 -0.35 -5.16
CA VAL A 377 27.57 0.97 -5.34
C VAL A 377 28.60 2.02 -5.72
N LEU A 378 28.34 2.80 -6.77
CA LEU A 378 29.15 3.98 -7.13
C LEU A 378 28.37 5.27 -6.88
N ILE A 379 28.92 6.13 -6.01
CA ILE A 379 28.32 7.39 -5.56
C ILE A 379 29.19 8.54 -6.06
N GLY A 380 28.62 9.58 -6.67
CA GLY A 380 29.37 10.78 -7.03
C GLY A 380 29.16 11.94 -6.05
N GLU A 381 30.19 12.73 -5.81
CA GLU A 381 30.01 14.07 -5.28
C GLU A 381 29.51 15.02 -6.37
N VAL A 382 28.22 15.38 -6.30
CA VAL A 382 27.57 16.34 -7.21
C VAL A 382 26.69 17.24 -6.36
N TRP A 383 26.86 18.56 -6.46
CA TRP A 383 26.22 19.52 -5.55
C TRP A 383 24.85 20.00 -6.02
N GLU A 384 24.59 19.93 -7.33
CA GLU A 384 23.32 20.32 -7.95
C GLU A 384 22.54 19.12 -8.49
N ASP A 385 21.53 19.39 -9.32
CA ASP A 385 20.76 18.35 -9.99
C ASP A 385 21.67 17.49 -10.91
N ALA A 386 21.95 16.27 -10.48
CA ALA A 386 22.85 15.36 -11.18
C ALA A 386 22.31 14.87 -12.54
N SER A 387 21.02 15.05 -12.82
CA SER A 387 20.44 14.65 -14.10
C SER A 387 20.82 15.60 -15.23
N ASN A 388 21.05 16.89 -14.93
CA ASN A 388 21.26 17.95 -15.92
C ASN A 388 22.45 18.87 -15.59
N LYS A 389 23.31 18.45 -14.66
CA LYS A 389 24.51 19.19 -14.26
C LYS A 389 25.37 19.56 -15.48
N GLU A 390 25.72 20.83 -15.58
CA GLU A 390 26.74 21.33 -16.48
C GLU A 390 28.04 21.58 -15.69
N SER A 391 29.16 21.06 -16.19
CA SER A 391 30.50 21.29 -15.64
C SER A 391 31.46 21.57 -16.78
N TYR A 392 32.25 22.66 -16.67
CA TYR A 392 33.18 23.12 -17.70
C TYR A 392 32.57 23.23 -19.12
N GLY A 393 31.33 23.72 -19.22
CA GLY A 393 30.62 23.90 -20.49
C GLY A 393 30.09 22.61 -21.13
N LYS A 394 30.09 21.50 -20.38
CA LYS A 394 29.62 20.18 -20.83
C LYS A 394 28.52 19.64 -19.94
N LEU A 395 27.44 19.18 -20.56
CA LEU A 395 26.35 18.47 -19.89
C LEU A 395 26.82 17.07 -19.45
N ARG A 396 26.70 16.79 -18.16
CA ARG A 396 27.16 15.55 -17.52
C ARG A 396 26.11 14.44 -17.66
N LYS A 397 26.56 13.18 -17.64
CA LYS A 397 25.71 12.01 -17.94
C LYS A 397 25.44 11.10 -16.74
N TYR A 398 25.54 11.62 -15.52
CA TYR A 398 25.59 10.82 -14.28
C TYR A 398 24.45 9.81 -14.08
N LEU A 399 23.23 10.13 -14.52
CA LEU A 399 22.04 9.30 -14.29
C LEU A 399 21.52 8.65 -15.59
N GLN A 400 22.39 8.42 -16.58
CA GLN A 400 22.01 7.81 -17.87
C GLN A 400 22.11 6.27 -17.87
N GLY A 401 22.71 5.68 -16.84
CA GLY A 401 22.59 4.26 -16.49
C GLY A 401 23.89 3.45 -16.57
N ASP A 402 25.00 4.06 -16.97
CA ASP A 402 26.34 3.43 -17.01
C ASP A 402 27.39 4.22 -16.21
N GLU A 403 26.97 5.23 -15.44
CA GLU A 403 27.84 6.20 -14.77
C GLU A 403 27.78 6.09 -13.24
N LEU A 404 26.72 6.57 -12.59
CA LEU A 404 26.58 6.59 -11.13
C LEU A 404 25.28 5.89 -10.70
N ASP A 405 25.35 5.13 -9.59
CA ASP A 405 24.15 4.59 -8.95
C ASP A 405 23.46 5.67 -8.09
N SER A 406 24.25 6.53 -7.47
CA SER A 406 23.80 7.56 -6.53
C SER A 406 24.68 8.80 -6.58
N VAL A 407 24.21 9.89 -5.97
CA VAL A 407 25.02 11.08 -5.70
C VAL A 407 24.78 11.56 -4.27
N MET A 408 25.73 12.35 -3.75
CA MET A 408 25.53 13.14 -2.54
C MET A 408 24.38 14.13 -2.78
N ASN A 409 23.23 13.89 -2.17
CA ASN A 409 21.99 14.63 -2.46
C ASN A 409 21.96 16.01 -1.78
N TYR A 410 22.87 16.89 -2.17
CA TYR A 410 22.89 18.29 -1.77
C TYR A 410 21.61 19.06 -2.17
N PRO A 411 20.91 18.76 -3.28
CA PRO A 411 19.58 19.30 -3.53
C PRO A 411 18.58 18.99 -2.41
N PHE A 412 18.51 17.75 -1.94
CA PHE A 412 17.68 17.39 -0.76
C PHE A 412 18.08 18.22 0.46
N ARG A 413 19.37 18.28 0.78
CA ARG A 413 19.90 19.07 1.90
C ARG A 413 19.46 20.54 1.84
N GLY A 414 19.61 21.17 0.68
CA GLY A 414 19.22 22.56 0.48
C GLY A 414 17.72 22.78 0.69
N ILE A 415 16.88 21.93 0.11
CA ILE A 415 15.42 22.04 0.22
C ILE A 415 14.96 21.92 1.68
N VAL A 416 15.44 20.92 2.41
CA VAL A 416 14.97 20.70 3.80
C VAL A 416 15.49 21.77 4.75
N LEU A 417 16.71 22.29 4.56
CA LEU A 417 17.25 23.38 5.36
C LEU A 417 16.52 24.70 5.09
N ASP A 418 16.28 25.04 3.83
CA ASP A 418 15.54 26.25 3.46
C ASP A 418 14.13 26.24 4.11
N PHE A 419 13.47 25.08 4.17
CA PHE A 419 12.14 24.97 4.80
C PHE A 419 12.20 25.12 6.33
N ILE A 420 13.10 24.39 6.99
CA ILE A 420 13.21 24.37 8.46
C ILE A 420 13.72 25.71 9.02
N LEU A 421 14.51 26.45 8.23
CA LEU A 421 14.96 27.80 8.56
C LEU A 421 13.95 28.89 8.12
N GLY A 422 12.84 28.52 7.49
CA GLY A 422 11.77 29.44 7.10
C GLY A 422 12.06 30.29 5.87
N ALA A 423 13.05 29.92 5.05
CA ALA A 423 13.37 30.60 3.80
C ALA A 423 12.39 30.28 2.67
N ILE A 424 11.74 29.11 2.71
CA ILE A 424 10.70 28.69 1.76
C ILE A 424 9.53 28.00 2.49
N GLY A 425 8.33 28.08 1.91
CA GLY A 425 7.14 27.35 2.36
C GLY A 425 6.94 25.98 1.69
N ALA A 426 5.97 25.22 2.18
CA ALA A 426 5.65 23.87 1.71
C ALA A 426 5.32 23.76 0.21
N PRO A 427 4.64 24.75 -0.44
CA PRO A 427 4.43 24.71 -1.89
C PRO A 427 5.73 24.76 -2.69
N ALA A 428 6.72 25.54 -2.25
CA ALA A 428 8.02 25.62 -2.90
C ALA A 428 8.83 24.33 -2.68
N VAL A 429 8.77 23.75 -1.48
CA VAL A 429 9.32 22.41 -1.18
C VAL A 429 8.75 21.36 -2.12
N HIS A 430 7.42 21.31 -2.27
CA HIS A 430 6.72 20.40 -3.17
C HIS A 430 7.28 20.51 -4.59
N ARG A 431 7.33 21.73 -5.16
CA ARG A 431 7.82 21.94 -6.53
C ARG A 431 9.28 21.51 -6.71
N ARG A 432 10.16 21.79 -5.74
CA ARG A 432 11.58 21.41 -5.82
C ARG A 432 11.76 19.89 -5.73
N PHE A 433 11.04 19.19 -4.85
CA PHE A 433 11.12 17.72 -4.78
C PHE A 433 10.46 17.03 -5.97
N MET A 434 9.32 17.53 -6.46
CA MET A 434 8.69 17.00 -7.66
C MET A 434 9.58 17.14 -8.89
N SER A 435 10.33 18.24 -9.01
CA SER A 435 11.35 18.41 -10.06
C SER A 435 12.41 17.30 -10.02
N LEU A 436 12.96 16.98 -8.84
CA LEU A 436 13.92 15.87 -8.68
C LEU A 436 13.29 14.51 -9.01
N ALA A 437 12.07 14.26 -8.53
CA ALA A 437 11.33 13.02 -8.81
C ALA A 437 10.99 12.85 -10.30
N GLU A 438 10.76 13.96 -11.00
CA GLU A 438 10.50 14.00 -12.44
C GLU A 438 11.79 13.80 -13.26
N ASN A 439 12.90 14.39 -12.82
CA ASN A 439 14.17 14.37 -13.54
C ASN A 439 14.95 13.06 -13.36
N TYR A 440 14.84 12.41 -12.19
CA TYR A 440 15.72 11.30 -11.83
C TYR A 440 15.07 9.98 -12.24
N PRO A 441 15.82 9.02 -12.82
CA PRO A 441 15.33 7.65 -12.94
C PRO A 441 14.91 7.14 -11.56
N ARG A 442 13.77 6.45 -11.49
CA ARG A 442 13.18 5.99 -10.22
C ARG A 442 14.17 5.17 -9.39
N GLN A 443 15.00 4.35 -10.03
CA GLN A 443 16.07 3.57 -9.40
C GLN A 443 17.09 4.46 -8.68
N ASN A 444 17.51 5.55 -9.30
CA ASN A 444 18.47 6.50 -8.73
C ASN A 444 17.82 7.37 -7.65
N PHE A 445 16.59 7.85 -7.83
CA PHE A 445 15.88 8.67 -6.84
C PHE A 445 15.79 7.98 -5.46
N TYR A 446 15.51 6.67 -5.43
CA TYR A 446 15.48 5.87 -4.20
C TYR A 446 16.85 5.40 -3.72
N ALA A 447 17.92 5.63 -4.49
CA ALA A 447 19.30 5.31 -4.11
C ALA A 447 20.09 6.56 -3.69
N MET A 448 19.54 7.77 -3.79
CA MET A 448 20.23 9.02 -3.46
C MET A 448 20.78 9.02 -2.03
N MET A 449 22.02 9.47 -1.84
CA MET A 449 22.63 9.62 -0.52
C MET A 449 22.09 10.90 0.14
N ASN A 450 21.01 10.76 0.91
CA ASN A 450 20.32 11.86 1.58
C ASN A 450 21.14 12.32 2.79
N LEU A 451 22.08 13.23 2.57
CA LEU A 451 22.89 13.83 3.61
C LEU A 451 22.28 15.12 4.17
N ILE A 452 22.67 15.43 5.41
CA ILE A 452 22.34 16.69 6.11
C ILE A 452 23.63 17.42 6.47
N GLY A 453 24.55 16.70 7.11
CA GLY A 453 25.92 17.11 7.37
C GLY A 453 26.91 16.35 6.48
N SER A 454 28.11 16.90 6.34
CA SER A 454 29.27 16.25 5.75
C SER A 454 30.54 16.97 6.20
N HIS A 455 31.70 16.41 5.86
CA HIS A 455 33.01 17.00 6.12
C HIS A 455 33.34 18.31 5.35
N ASP A 456 32.47 18.77 4.44
CA ASP A 456 32.68 20.00 3.63
C ASP A 456 31.76 21.15 4.03
N VAL A 457 30.74 20.87 4.84
CA VAL A 457 29.78 21.86 5.31
C VAL A 457 29.89 22.03 6.83
N ALA A 458 29.44 23.16 7.35
CA ALA A 458 29.35 23.34 8.80
C ALA A 458 28.41 22.30 9.42
N ARG A 459 28.63 21.97 10.70
CA ARG A 459 27.77 21.02 11.42
C ARG A 459 26.34 21.51 11.40
N VAL A 460 25.41 20.60 11.13
CA VAL A 460 24.00 20.96 10.94
C VAL A 460 23.42 21.66 12.19
N LEU A 461 23.77 21.19 13.40
CA LEU A 461 23.27 21.78 14.63
C LEU A 461 23.66 23.26 14.78
N THR A 462 24.88 23.62 14.37
CA THR A 462 25.37 25.01 14.35
C THR A 462 24.54 25.88 13.41
N LEU A 463 24.11 25.36 12.26
CA LEU A 463 23.25 26.09 11.32
C LEU A 463 21.81 26.23 11.86
N LEU A 464 21.25 25.14 12.40
CA LEU A 464 19.87 25.11 12.90
C LEU A 464 19.67 25.95 14.17
N GLY A 465 20.74 26.12 14.96
CA GLY A 465 20.80 27.06 16.08
C GLY A 465 21.05 28.52 15.68
N GLU A 466 21.13 28.83 14.37
CA GLU A 466 21.34 30.19 13.85
C GLU A 466 22.62 30.85 14.38
N ALA A 467 23.72 30.09 14.41
CA ALA A 467 25.02 30.64 14.76
C ALA A 467 25.39 31.82 13.83
N PRO A 468 26.14 32.83 14.32
CA PRO A 468 26.60 33.95 13.51
C PRO A 468 27.33 33.49 12.24
N SER A 469 27.24 34.29 11.17
CA SER A 469 27.98 34.02 9.93
C SER A 469 29.47 33.82 10.24
N PRO A 470 30.15 32.82 9.63
CA PRO A 470 31.58 32.61 9.82
C PRO A 470 32.42 33.88 9.58
N ASP A 471 32.01 34.72 8.62
CA ASP A 471 32.72 35.96 8.26
C ASP A 471 32.70 37.02 9.38
N SER A 472 31.80 36.88 10.36
CA SER A 472 31.69 37.77 11.51
C SER A 472 32.60 37.39 12.68
N LEU A 473 33.29 36.23 12.60
CA LEU A 473 34.12 35.68 13.66
C LEU A 473 35.52 35.37 13.15
N THR A 474 36.53 35.69 13.96
CA THR A 474 37.89 35.20 13.74
C THR A 474 37.96 33.67 13.84
N VAL A 475 38.96 33.05 13.21
CA VAL A 475 39.18 31.59 13.29
C VAL A 475 39.27 31.09 14.73
N ALA A 476 39.93 31.85 15.62
CA ALA A 476 40.03 31.52 17.04
C ALA A 476 38.66 31.57 17.75
N GLN A 477 37.81 32.54 17.41
CA GLN A 477 36.45 32.63 17.95
C GLN A 477 35.56 31.50 17.43
N GLN A 478 35.68 31.15 16.14
CA GLN A 478 34.95 30.02 15.55
C GLN A 478 35.28 28.70 16.25
N ALA A 479 36.55 28.47 16.61
CA ALA A 479 37.00 27.23 17.27
C ALA A 479 36.28 26.98 18.62
N VAL A 480 36.14 28.03 19.43
CA VAL A 480 35.59 27.94 20.80
C VAL A 480 34.10 28.29 20.88
N TYR A 481 33.48 28.71 19.76
CA TYR A 481 32.09 29.09 19.74
C TYR A 481 31.17 27.92 20.12
N ARG A 482 30.19 28.19 20.96
CA ARG A 482 29.10 27.27 21.31
C ARG A 482 27.78 28.01 21.28
N LEU A 483 26.74 27.32 20.83
CA LEU A 483 25.40 27.88 20.80
C LEU A 483 24.93 28.25 22.23
N PRO A 484 24.34 29.44 22.41
CA PRO A 484 23.57 29.75 23.62
C PRO A 484 22.50 28.68 23.88
N ALA A 485 22.13 28.44 25.15
CA ALA A 485 21.26 27.32 25.52
C ALA A 485 19.90 27.33 24.79
N ASP A 486 19.28 28.50 24.64
CA ASP A 486 18.02 28.70 23.90
C ASP A 486 18.17 28.39 22.40
N LYS A 487 19.24 28.88 21.79
CA LYS A 487 19.57 28.62 20.38
C LYS A 487 19.93 27.16 20.14
N ARG A 488 20.60 26.51 21.09
CA ARG A 488 20.91 25.08 21.03
C ARG A 488 19.65 24.24 21.12
N GLN A 489 18.73 24.57 22.02
CA GLN A 489 17.44 23.88 22.15
C GLN A 489 16.60 24.03 20.87
N LEU A 490 16.57 25.23 20.27
CA LEU A 490 15.95 25.45 18.97
C LEU A 490 16.60 24.58 17.88
N GLY A 491 17.94 24.53 17.85
CA GLY A 491 18.70 23.70 16.92
C GLY A 491 18.39 22.21 17.06
N ILE A 492 18.28 21.69 18.29
CA ILE A 492 17.87 20.31 18.58
C ILE A 492 16.46 20.05 18.04
N ALA A 493 15.49 20.89 18.37
CA ALA A 493 14.11 20.71 17.96
C ALA A 493 13.98 20.66 16.43
N ARG A 494 14.65 21.58 15.72
CA ARG A 494 14.75 21.58 14.26
C ARG A 494 15.44 20.33 13.71
N LEU A 495 16.54 19.89 14.35
CA LEU A 495 17.28 18.71 13.91
C LEU A 495 16.44 17.45 14.02
N LYS A 496 15.61 17.33 15.07
CA LYS A 496 14.71 16.18 15.22
C LYS A 496 13.74 16.02 14.05
N ILE A 497 13.13 17.10 13.60
CA ILE A 497 12.24 17.10 12.42
C ILE A 497 13.02 16.73 11.16
N LEU A 498 14.22 17.28 11.00
CA LEU A 498 15.04 17.07 9.82
C LEU A 498 15.48 15.60 9.73
N VAL A 499 15.88 14.98 10.84
CA VAL A 499 16.19 13.55 10.94
C VAL A 499 14.95 12.70 10.65
N LEU A 500 13.78 13.08 11.17
CA LEU A 500 12.54 12.39 10.84
C LEU A 500 12.28 12.39 9.33
N TRP A 501 12.43 13.56 8.70
CA TRP A 501 12.28 13.70 7.25
C TRP A 501 13.31 12.85 6.50
N GLN A 502 14.59 12.92 6.90
CA GLN A 502 15.68 12.14 6.29
C GLN A 502 15.39 10.64 6.29
N MET A 503 14.85 10.11 7.39
CA MET A 503 14.59 8.68 7.57
C MET A 503 13.27 8.21 6.94
N THR A 504 12.36 9.12 6.57
CA THR A 504 11.04 8.77 6.02
C THR A 504 10.84 9.20 4.56
N PHE A 505 11.81 9.90 3.97
CA PHE A 505 11.85 10.27 2.54
C PHE A 505 12.52 9.18 1.68
N PRO A 506 12.19 9.05 0.38
CA PRO A 506 12.91 8.16 -0.54
C PRO A 506 14.42 8.46 -0.64
N GLY A 507 15.26 7.44 -0.67
CA GLY A 507 16.72 7.54 -0.69
C GLY A 507 17.37 6.92 0.55
N VAL A 508 18.70 6.96 0.58
CA VAL A 508 19.54 6.38 1.63
C VAL A 508 19.90 7.47 2.64
N PRO A 509 19.36 7.44 3.88
CA PRO A 509 19.72 8.40 4.91
C PRO A 509 21.22 8.30 5.22
N CYS A 510 21.95 9.42 5.17
CA CYS A 510 23.36 9.48 5.53
C CYS A 510 23.60 10.38 6.74
N ILE A 511 24.07 9.77 7.84
CA ILE A 511 24.41 10.45 9.09
C ILE A 511 25.90 10.76 9.08
N TYR A 512 26.28 12.01 9.33
CA TYR A 512 27.68 12.39 9.52
C TYR A 512 28.08 12.24 10.98
N TYR A 513 29.17 11.52 11.27
CA TYR A 513 29.51 11.10 12.64
C TYR A 513 29.48 12.27 13.63
N GLY A 514 28.73 12.12 14.72
CA GLY A 514 28.58 13.13 15.76
C GLY A 514 27.35 14.04 15.59
N ASP A 515 26.70 14.06 14.43
CA ASP A 515 25.42 14.76 14.29
C ASP A 515 24.34 14.12 15.19
N GLU A 516 24.42 12.80 15.43
CA GLU A 516 23.55 12.09 16.38
C GLU A 516 23.94 12.30 17.84
N ALA A 517 25.18 12.74 18.09
CA ALA A 517 25.68 13.08 19.42
C ALA A 517 25.55 14.57 19.75
N GLY A 518 24.97 15.37 18.83
CA GLY A 518 24.76 16.80 19.03
C GLY A 518 26.03 17.65 18.91
N VAL A 519 26.98 17.25 18.05
CA VAL A 519 28.25 17.96 17.84
C VAL A 519 28.03 19.27 17.07
N GLU A 520 28.65 20.34 17.57
CA GLU A 520 28.68 21.67 16.97
C GLU A 520 30.01 21.92 16.26
N GLY A 521 30.02 22.78 15.25
CA GLY A 521 31.22 23.18 14.54
C GLY A 521 30.96 24.01 13.29
N TYR A 522 31.77 25.05 13.09
CA TYR A 522 31.83 25.80 11.84
C TYR A 522 32.42 24.95 10.70
N LYS A 523 32.76 25.57 9.56
CA LYS A 523 33.38 24.87 8.42
C LYS A 523 34.77 24.30 8.80
N ASP A 524 35.37 23.57 7.86
CA ASP A 524 36.70 22.97 7.97
C ASP A 524 37.72 23.96 8.59
N PRO A 525 38.45 23.56 9.66
CA PRO A 525 38.52 22.21 10.26
C PRO A 525 37.50 21.88 11.35
N PHE A 526 36.66 22.82 11.78
CA PHE A 526 35.84 22.67 12.98
C PHE A 526 34.69 21.66 12.82
N ASN A 527 34.20 21.46 11.60
CA ASN A 527 33.22 20.41 11.27
C ASN A 527 33.80 18.98 11.41
N ARG A 528 35.12 18.84 11.55
CA ARG A 528 35.84 17.57 11.75
C ARG A 528 36.29 17.40 13.20
N SER A 529 35.59 18.00 14.16
CA SER A 529 35.85 17.78 15.59
C SER A 529 35.69 16.30 15.97
N THR A 530 36.36 15.87 17.03
CA THR A 530 36.29 14.47 17.47
C THR A 530 34.91 14.06 17.97
N TYR A 531 34.58 12.78 17.84
CA TYR A 531 33.36 12.23 18.43
C TYR A 531 33.40 12.33 19.97
N PRO A 532 32.34 12.83 20.63
CA PRO A 532 32.33 13.11 22.07
C PRO A 532 31.98 11.87 22.90
N TRP A 533 32.77 10.79 22.79
CA TRP A 533 32.47 9.54 23.48
C TRP A 533 32.29 9.72 25.00
N GLY A 534 31.14 9.27 25.53
CA GLY A 534 30.75 9.40 26.93
C GLY A 534 30.18 10.78 27.31
N GLN A 535 30.12 11.72 26.37
CA GLN A 535 29.53 13.06 26.51
C GLN A 535 28.51 13.34 25.41
N GLU A 536 27.93 12.29 24.81
CA GLU A 536 26.94 12.41 23.76
C GLU A 536 25.64 13.03 24.29
N ASP A 537 24.99 13.85 23.47
CA ASP A 537 23.63 14.31 23.71
C ASP A 537 22.65 13.11 23.69
N GLN A 538 22.28 12.63 24.87
CA GLN A 538 21.48 11.41 25.03
C GLN A 538 20.06 11.56 24.46
N GLU A 539 19.52 12.78 24.45
CA GLU A 539 18.20 13.05 23.87
C GLU A 539 18.24 12.90 22.36
N MET A 540 19.26 13.45 21.71
CA MET A 540 19.47 13.27 20.27
C MET A 540 19.76 11.82 19.91
N LEU A 541 20.63 11.14 20.65
CA LEU A 541 20.97 9.75 20.39
C LEU A 541 19.73 8.84 20.49
N ALA A 542 18.89 9.04 21.50
CA ALA A 542 17.63 8.31 21.66
C ALA A 542 16.67 8.57 20.49
N TRP A 543 16.56 9.83 20.04
CA TRP A 543 15.74 10.20 18.89
C TRP A 543 16.22 9.51 17.59
N TYR A 544 17.51 9.56 17.29
CA TYR A 544 18.07 8.86 16.12
C TYR A 544 17.79 7.36 16.18
N LYS A 545 18.01 6.70 17.33
CA LYS A 545 17.69 5.28 17.51
C LYS A 545 16.21 5.00 17.23
N GLN A 546 15.31 5.83 17.74
CA GLN A 546 13.86 5.66 17.53
C GLN A 546 13.49 5.76 16.05
N VAL A 547 13.93 6.82 15.36
CA VAL A 547 13.53 7.07 13.97
C VAL A 547 14.22 6.09 13.00
N ILE A 548 15.48 5.73 13.23
CA ILE A 548 16.17 4.69 12.45
C ILE A 548 15.46 3.33 12.63
N ALA A 549 15.01 3.01 13.84
CA ALA A 549 14.23 1.80 14.08
C ALA A 549 12.91 1.81 13.29
N VAL A 550 12.24 2.96 13.16
CA VAL A 550 11.05 3.11 12.31
C VAL A 550 11.39 2.84 10.83
N HIS A 551 12.45 3.46 10.30
CA HIS A 551 12.90 3.23 8.91
C HIS A 551 13.20 1.74 8.65
N ASN A 552 13.97 1.11 9.54
CA ASN A 552 14.38 -0.28 9.39
C ASN A 552 13.21 -1.27 9.51
N ARG A 553 12.22 -0.96 10.36
CA ARG A 553 11.07 -1.83 10.64
C ARG A 553 10.05 -1.87 9.50
N TYR A 554 9.82 -0.76 8.81
CA TYR A 554 8.72 -0.65 7.84
C TYR A 554 9.22 -0.41 6.42
N ASP A 555 8.94 -1.35 5.51
CA ASP A 555 9.42 -1.28 4.11
C ASP A 555 8.82 -0.11 3.33
N ILE A 556 7.69 0.44 3.75
CA ILE A 556 7.09 1.64 3.17
C ILE A 556 8.04 2.85 3.18
N PHE A 557 8.93 2.96 4.17
CA PHE A 557 9.89 4.08 4.23
C PHE A 557 11.11 3.85 3.33
N LYS A 558 11.41 2.61 2.98
CA LYS A 558 12.51 2.23 2.09
C LYS A 558 12.10 2.33 0.63
N THR A 559 10.98 1.69 0.27
CA THR A 559 10.59 1.46 -1.14
C THR A 559 9.11 1.72 -1.44
N GLY A 560 8.34 2.25 -0.48
CA GLY A 560 6.96 2.66 -0.72
C GLY A 560 6.88 3.89 -1.64
N GLU A 561 5.82 3.95 -2.44
CA GLU A 561 5.47 5.08 -3.30
C GLU A 561 5.45 6.36 -2.48
N TRP A 562 5.99 7.44 -3.06
CA TRP A 562 6.04 8.74 -2.43
C TRP A 562 5.10 9.71 -3.13
N ILE A 563 4.24 10.35 -2.33
CA ILE A 563 3.21 11.27 -2.82
C ILE A 563 3.30 12.54 -2.00
N SER A 564 3.73 13.64 -2.61
CA SER A 564 3.88 14.92 -1.93
C SER A 564 2.53 15.53 -1.55
N LEU A 565 2.45 16.11 -0.34
CA LEU A 565 1.26 16.80 0.18
C LEU A 565 1.66 18.13 0.85
N PRO A 566 1.71 19.25 0.10
CA PRO A 566 1.88 20.57 0.72
C PRO A 566 0.61 20.94 1.53
N ALA A 567 0.62 20.66 2.83
CA ALA A 567 -0.55 20.72 3.70
C ALA A 567 -0.91 22.15 4.16
N HIS A 568 0.10 22.98 4.39
CA HIS A 568 0.00 24.39 4.80
C HIS A 568 1.33 25.08 4.48
N GLU A 569 1.40 26.42 4.47
CA GLU A 569 2.64 27.16 4.16
C GLU A 569 3.84 26.71 5.01
N GLN A 570 3.63 26.45 6.29
CA GLN A 570 4.66 25.96 7.24
C GLN A 570 4.51 24.48 7.62
N VAL A 571 3.59 23.73 6.98
CA VAL A 571 3.46 22.28 7.21
C VAL A 571 3.62 21.56 5.88
N TYR A 572 4.76 20.89 5.74
CA TYR A 572 4.99 20.00 4.61
C TYR A 572 4.64 18.56 5.02
N GLY A 573 3.91 17.88 4.16
CA GLY A 573 3.56 16.49 4.34
C GLY A 573 3.79 15.65 3.08
N TYR A 574 3.73 14.35 3.25
CA TYR A 574 3.71 13.39 2.15
C TYR A 574 3.20 12.03 2.62
N ILE A 575 2.77 11.21 1.67
CA ILE A 575 2.37 9.82 1.90
C ILE A 575 3.48 8.88 1.44
N ARG A 576 3.69 7.81 2.22
CA ARG A 576 4.43 6.61 1.82
C ARG A 576 3.47 5.44 1.72
N LYS A 577 3.37 4.77 0.57
CA LYS A 577 2.36 3.73 0.33
C LYS A 577 2.94 2.48 -0.34
N ILE A 578 2.55 1.31 0.16
CA ILE A 578 2.70 0.02 -0.52
C ILE A 578 1.31 -0.59 -0.61
N SER A 579 0.98 -1.14 -1.78
CA SER A 579 -0.33 -1.75 -2.04
C SER A 579 -0.16 -2.98 -2.91
N ASN A 580 -1.07 -3.94 -2.78
CA ASN A 580 -1.10 -5.18 -3.55
C ASN A 580 0.15 -6.06 -3.34
N GLY A 581 0.74 -5.99 -2.14
CA GLY A 581 1.91 -6.74 -1.73
C GLY A 581 3.18 -6.40 -2.49
N LYS A 582 3.25 -5.25 -3.18
CA LYS A 582 4.38 -4.87 -4.06
C LYS A 582 4.84 -3.43 -3.85
N ASN A 583 6.15 -3.24 -3.80
CA ASN A 583 6.78 -1.91 -3.74
C ASN A 583 6.87 -1.24 -5.14
N VAL A 584 7.45 -0.03 -5.21
CA VAL A 584 7.58 0.73 -6.48
C VAL A 584 8.47 0.09 -7.55
N PHE A 585 9.18 -0.98 -7.20
CA PHE A 585 10.02 -1.80 -8.08
C PHE A 585 9.39 -3.16 -8.38
N SER A 586 8.11 -3.36 -8.05
CA SER A 586 7.35 -4.60 -8.24
C SER A 586 7.86 -5.80 -7.44
N GLN A 587 8.65 -5.56 -6.38
CA GLN A 587 9.13 -6.59 -5.46
C GLN A 587 8.15 -6.80 -4.31
N SER A 588 8.08 -8.01 -3.76
CA SER A 588 7.16 -8.31 -2.65
C SER A 588 7.49 -7.48 -1.41
N ALA A 589 6.49 -6.80 -0.85
CA ALA A 589 6.61 -6.01 0.36
C ALA A 589 5.26 -5.94 1.08
N GLN A 590 5.27 -5.68 2.39
CA GLN A 590 4.05 -5.61 3.18
C GLN A 590 3.24 -4.34 2.84
N ASP A 591 1.95 -4.51 2.58
CA ASP A 591 1.01 -3.40 2.40
C ASP A 591 0.93 -2.55 3.66
N ASN A 592 1.06 -1.25 3.47
CA ASN A 592 0.85 -0.26 4.51
C ASN A 592 0.78 1.13 3.88
N THR A 593 0.19 2.08 4.60
CA THR A 593 0.17 3.49 4.22
C THR A 593 0.55 4.34 5.42
N ALA A 594 1.48 5.28 5.23
CA ALA A 594 1.82 6.28 6.23
C ALA A 594 1.64 7.69 5.69
N VAL A 595 1.15 8.61 6.53
CA VAL A 595 1.13 10.05 6.31
C VAL A 595 2.18 10.67 7.23
N ILE A 596 3.14 11.39 6.66
CA ILE A 596 4.19 12.12 7.38
C ILE A 596 3.83 13.60 7.32
N LEU A 597 3.88 14.30 8.46
CA LEU A 597 3.61 15.73 8.57
C LEU A 597 4.70 16.40 9.40
N LEU A 598 5.20 17.54 8.92
CA LEU A 598 6.35 18.24 9.49
C LEU A 598 6.01 19.73 9.63
N ASN A 599 5.90 20.23 10.86
CA ASN A 599 5.66 21.65 11.14
C ASN A 599 6.97 22.40 11.34
N SER A 600 7.32 23.32 10.45
CA SER A 600 8.53 24.16 10.58
C SER A 600 8.33 25.40 11.45
N SER A 601 7.10 25.70 11.89
CA SER A 601 6.83 26.86 12.74
C SER A 601 7.50 26.71 14.10
N VAL A 602 8.14 27.78 14.57
CA VAL A 602 8.86 27.82 15.86
C VAL A 602 7.98 28.14 17.05
N ASP A 603 6.79 28.71 16.80
CA ASP A 603 5.89 29.25 17.83
C ASP A 603 4.41 28.93 17.58
N GLN A 604 4.01 28.47 16.39
CA GLN A 604 2.61 28.18 16.08
C GLN A 604 2.30 26.69 16.05
N SER A 605 1.24 26.31 16.76
CA SER A 605 0.54 25.06 16.52
C SER A 605 -0.34 25.20 15.28
N ILE A 606 -0.28 24.26 14.35
CA ILE A 606 -1.01 24.32 13.09
C ILE A 606 -1.89 23.09 12.96
N THR A 607 -3.19 23.31 12.74
CA THR A 607 -4.13 22.26 12.38
C THR A 607 -4.28 22.20 10.87
N VAL A 608 -4.05 21.02 10.30
CA VAL A 608 -4.22 20.75 8.87
C VAL A 608 -5.38 19.79 8.65
N GLU A 609 -6.14 20.02 7.59
CA GLU A 609 -7.22 19.14 7.13
C GLU A 609 -6.84 18.58 5.76
N LEU A 610 -6.65 17.26 5.69
CA LEU A 610 -6.08 16.61 4.52
C LEU A 610 -7.11 15.69 3.85
N PRO A 611 -7.46 15.92 2.57
CA PRO A 611 -8.36 15.04 1.82
C PRO A 611 -7.62 13.78 1.38
N ILE A 612 -7.48 12.81 2.29
CA ILE A 612 -6.63 11.62 2.08
C ILE A 612 -7.40 10.34 1.73
N ARG A 613 -8.72 10.43 1.52
CA ARG A 613 -9.59 9.29 1.17
C ARG A 613 -9.08 8.42 0.01
N LYS A 614 -8.31 9.00 -0.91
CA LYS A 614 -7.72 8.27 -2.05
C LYS A 614 -6.67 7.24 -1.60
N TRP A 615 -6.06 7.43 -0.44
CA TRP A 615 -4.89 6.68 0.00
C TRP A 615 -5.06 5.99 1.35
N CYS A 616 -5.87 6.55 2.25
CA CYS A 616 -6.08 6.07 3.62
C CYS A 616 -7.57 6.07 3.98
N HIS A 617 -7.99 5.22 4.91
CA HIS A 617 -9.35 5.11 5.42
C HIS A 617 -9.36 4.85 6.93
N GLY A 618 -10.47 5.05 7.65
CA GLY A 618 -10.55 4.61 9.05
C GLY A 618 -9.66 5.36 10.04
N VAL A 619 -8.71 4.68 10.69
CA VAL A 619 -7.85 5.23 11.76
C VAL A 619 -6.39 5.22 11.35
N MET A 620 -5.71 6.33 11.61
CA MET A 620 -4.27 6.46 11.54
C MET A 620 -3.67 6.48 12.95
N VAL A 621 -2.52 5.85 13.15
CA VAL A 621 -1.84 5.73 14.45
C VAL A 621 -0.55 6.53 14.42
N ASP A 622 -0.39 7.47 15.34
CA ASP A 622 0.87 8.20 15.53
C ASP A 622 1.91 7.29 16.21
N ILE A 623 2.78 6.68 15.39
CA ILE A 623 3.76 5.71 15.88
C ILE A 623 4.96 6.34 16.60
N LEU A 624 5.04 7.68 16.65
CA LEU A 624 6.07 8.40 17.39
C LEU A 624 5.57 8.87 18.76
N ASN A 625 4.27 9.15 18.89
CA ASN A 625 3.65 9.67 20.11
C ASN A 625 2.66 8.67 20.74
N ASN A 626 3.18 7.66 21.46
CA ASN A 626 2.39 6.71 22.25
C ASN A 626 1.28 5.95 21.48
N ASN A 627 1.40 5.81 20.16
CA ASN A 627 0.39 5.17 19.31
C ASN A 627 -1.00 5.82 19.43
N GLN A 628 -1.05 7.15 19.50
CA GLN A 628 -2.32 7.88 19.51
C GLN A 628 -3.12 7.61 18.21
N GLU A 629 -4.36 7.15 18.34
CA GLU A 629 -5.29 6.96 17.22
C GLU A 629 -5.92 8.30 16.79
N ILE A 630 -5.88 8.59 15.49
CA ILE A 630 -6.52 9.72 14.83
C ILE A 630 -7.49 9.18 13.78
N ARG A 631 -8.77 9.53 13.90
CA ARG A 631 -9.82 9.08 12.98
C ARG A 631 -9.86 9.96 11.73
N ILE A 632 -10.02 9.31 10.58
CA ILE A 632 -10.40 9.95 9.32
C ILE A 632 -11.93 10.03 9.34
N VAL A 633 -12.47 11.24 9.18
CA VAL A 633 -13.92 11.48 9.21
C VAL A 633 -14.30 12.06 7.85
N LYS A 634 -15.27 11.44 7.15
CA LYS A 634 -15.70 11.86 5.81
C LYS A 634 -14.54 12.00 4.81
N GLY A 635 -13.56 11.10 4.90
CA GLY A 635 -12.37 11.11 4.03
C GLY A 635 -11.34 12.23 4.31
N MET A 636 -11.55 13.01 5.37
CA MET A 636 -10.66 14.08 5.82
C MET A 636 -9.90 13.64 7.07
N LEU A 637 -8.58 13.84 7.06
CA LEU A 637 -7.74 13.68 8.24
C LEU A 637 -7.41 15.05 8.83
N THR A 638 -7.86 15.30 10.05
CA THR A 638 -7.58 16.53 10.79
C THR A 638 -6.50 16.28 11.84
N VAL A 639 -5.37 16.98 11.73
CA VAL A 639 -4.21 16.80 12.61
C VAL A 639 -3.71 18.14 13.09
N CYS A 640 -3.55 18.28 14.41
CA CYS A 640 -2.85 19.42 15.01
C CYS A 640 -1.40 19.03 15.27
N LEU A 641 -0.47 19.85 14.77
CA LEU A 641 0.97 19.73 15.03
C LEU A 641 1.42 20.89 15.91
N GLN A 642 2.15 20.58 16.99
CA GLN A 642 2.84 21.55 17.83
C GLN A 642 3.99 22.23 17.07
N PRO A 643 4.49 23.39 17.56
CA PRO A 643 5.67 24.02 16.98
C PRO A 643 6.84 23.03 16.93
N LEU A 644 7.53 22.97 15.80
CA LEU A 644 8.65 22.07 15.55
C LEU A 644 8.33 20.57 15.80
N GLU A 645 7.08 20.16 15.57
CA GLU A 645 6.66 18.76 15.66
C GLU A 645 6.65 18.07 14.29
N GLY A 646 7.08 16.82 14.27
CA GLY A 646 6.85 15.89 13.17
C GLY A 646 6.01 14.69 13.63
N LYS A 647 5.05 14.27 12.81
CA LYS A 647 4.19 13.11 13.05
C LYS A 647 4.34 12.07 11.94
N VAL A 648 4.31 10.80 12.32
CA VAL A 648 4.22 9.66 11.39
C VAL A 648 2.95 8.89 11.73
N LEU A 649 1.95 9.04 10.88
CA LEU A 649 0.63 8.46 11.07
C LEU A 649 0.55 7.21 10.19
N LEU A 650 0.50 6.03 10.79
CA LEU A 650 0.43 4.74 10.09
C LEU A 650 -1.00 4.24 10.05
N GLN A 651 -1.47 3.77 8.91
CA GLN A 651 -2.80 3.18 8.74
C GLN A 651 -2.98 1.99 9.70
N ALA A 652 -3.98 2.06 10.60
CA ALA A 652 -4.32 0.94 11.47
C ALA A 652 -5.20 -0.05 10.70
N GLU A 653 -4.74 -1.29 10.56
CA GLU A 653 -5.57 -2.39 10.08
C GLU A 653 -6.29 -3.04 11.27
N LYS A 654 -7.61 -2.80 11.40
CA LYS A 654 -8.48 -3.57 12.31
C LYS A 654 -9.12 -4.69 11.51
N SER A 655 -8.75 -5.93 11.82
CA SER A 655 -9.33 -7.14 11.24
C SER A 655 -10.20 -7.82 12.31
N PHE A 656 -11.44 -8.14 11.96
CA PHE A 656 -12.38 -8.80 12.87
C PHE A 656 -12.27 -10.33 12.81
N PHE A 657 -11.96 -10.89 11.64
CA PHE A 657 -11.86 -12.34 11.43
C PHE A 657 -10.44 -12.76 11.05
N PRO A 658 -9.98 -13.94 11.49
CA PRO A 658 -8.73 -14.49 11.00
C PRO A 658 -8.84 -14.85 9.51
N ARG A 659 -7.67 -14.94 8.86
CA ARG A 659 -7.57 -15.34 7.45
C ARG A 659 -8.06 -16.78 7.24
N ARG A 660 -9.12 -16.96 6.44
CA ARG A 660 -9.84 -18.23 6.24
C ARG A 660 -10.42 -18.39 4.83
N ALA A 661 -10.78 -19.62 4.47
CA ALA A 661 -11.52 -19.97 3.25
C ALA A 661 -12.81 -20.77 3.54
N GLY A 662 -13.79 -20.69 2.64
CA GLY A 662 -15.06 -21.39 2.73
C GLY A 662 -15.77 -21.63 1.41
N ILE A 663 -16.87 -22.38 1.50
CA ILE A 663 -17.73 -22.74 0.37
C ILE A 663 -19.15 -22.26 0.60
N LEU A 664 -19.74 -21.62 -0.42
CA LEU A 664 -21.17 -21.31 -0.49
C LEU A 664 -21.93 -22.49 -1.11
N LEU A 665 -22.79 -23.14 -0.32
CA LEU A 665 -23.67 -24.21 -0.76
C LEU A 665 -24.91 -24.27 0.14
N HIS A 666 -26.08 -23.93 -0.37
CA HIS A 666 -27.31 -24.02 0.43
C HIS A 666 -27.72 -25.50 0.65
N PRO A 667 -28.29 -25.88 1.81
CA PRO A 667 -28.63 -27.28 2.09
C PRO A 667 -29.62 -27.90 1.09
N THR A 668 -30.47 -27.12 0.43
CA THR A 668 -31.39 -27.63 -0.62
C THR A 668 -30.63 -28.22 -1.81
N SER A 669 -29.42 -27.73 -2.07
CA SER A 669 -28.56 -28.17 -3.16
C SER A 669 -27.76 -29.44 -2.81
N LEU A 670 -27.84 -29.95 -1.58
CA LEU A 670 -27.19 -31.22 -1.25
C LEU A 670 -27.82 -32.38 -2.03
N PRO A 671 -27.04 -33.43 -2.36
CA PRO A 671 -27.59 -34.64 -2.93
C PRO A 671 -28.61 -35.27 -2.00
N SER A 672 -29.64 -35.92 -2.56
CA SER A 672 -30.71 -36.57 -1.78
C SER A 672 -31.58 -37.42 -2.69
N LYS A 673 -32.02 -38.58 -2.19
CA LYS A 673 -33.00 -39.44 -2.86
C LYS A 673 -34.46 -38.96 -2.70
N TYR A 674 -34.68 -37.86 -1.96
CA TYR A 674 -36.01 -37.30 -1.66
C TYR A 674 -36.30 -36.00 -2.43
N GLY A 675 -35.58 -35.74 -3.52
CA GLY A 675 -35.80 -34.62 -4.44
C GLY A 675 -35.30 -33.25 -3.98
N ILE A 676 -34.88 -33.11 -2.72
CA ILE A 676 -34.25 -31.91 -2.15
C ILE A 676 -33.21 -32.33 -1.11
N GLY A 677 -32.10 -31.60 -1.03
CA GLY A 677 -31.14 -31.79 0.06
C GLY A 677 -31.77 -31.54 1.43
N ASP A 678 -31.34 -32.31 2.42
CA ASP A 678 -31.90 -32.28 3.78
C ASP A 678 -30.83 -32.39 4.86
N LEU A 679 -31.22 -32.27 6.13
CA LEU A 679 -30.32 -32.29 7.30
C LEU A 679 -29.89 -33.71 7.73
N GLY A 680 -29.84 -34.61 6.75
CA GLY A 680 -29.46 -36.01 6.87
C GLY A 680 -27.98 -36.24 6.56
N LYS A 681 -27.68 -37.47 6.16
CA LYS A 681 -26.31 -37.99 6.00
C LYS A 681 -25.44 -37.10 5.09
N GLU A 682 -25.98 -36.59 4.00
CA GLU A 682 -25.25 -35.82 3.00
C GLU A 682 -24.75 -34.47 3.54
N ALA A 683 -25.43 -33.86 4.51
CA ALA A 683 -24.94 -32.66 5.19
C ALA A 683 -23.67 -32.96 6.01
N TYR A 684 -23.61 -34.10 6.69
CA TYR A 684 -22.43 -34.53 7.45
C TYR A 684 -21.27 -34.90 6.52
N GLU A 685 -21.55 -35.59 5.41
CA GLU A 685 -20.54 -35.92 4.40
C GLU A 685 -19.96 -34.66 3.74
N PHE A 686 -20.78 -33.61 3.55
CA PHE A 686 -20.30 -32.33 3.05
C PHE A 686 -19.42 -31.60 4.07
N ILE A 687 -19.77 -31.63 5.36
CA ILE A 687 -18.90 -31.11 6.43
C ILE A 687 -17.57 -31.86 6.46
N ASP A 688 -17.58 -33.18 6.30
CA ASP A 688 -16.34 -33.97 6.21
C ASP A 688 -15.50 -33.57 4.99
N PHE A 689 -16.14 -33.27 3.85
CA PHE A 689 -15.47 -32.74 2.67
C PHE A 689 -14.82 -31.37 2.93
N LEU A 690 -15.53 -30.45 3.60
CA LEU A 690 -15.00 -29.14 3.99
C LEU A 690 -13.78 -29.29 4.91
N HIS A 691 -13.90 -30.13 5.93
CA HIS A 691 -12.81 -30.41 6.86
C HIS A 691 -11.57 -30.97 6.13
N LYS A 692 -11.75 -31.97 5.25
CA LYS A 692 -10.66 -32.56 4.46
C LYS A 692 -10.02 -31.58 3.48
N SER A 693 -10.81 -30.68 2.90
CA SER A 693 -10.34 -29.61 2.01
C SER A 693 -9.83 -28.36 2.76
N LYS A 694 -9.72 -28.44 4.10
CA LYS A 694 -9.30 -27.38 5.01
C LYS A 694 -10.14 -26.11 4.95
N GLN A 695 -11.34 -26.19 4.38
CA GLN A 695 -12.30 -25.09 4.36
C GLN A 695 -12.88 -24.93 5.76
N LYS A 696 -12.77 -23.72 6.31
CA LYS A 696 -13.18 -23.41 7.69
C LYS A 696 -14.58 -22.82 7.77
N LEU A 697 -15.21 -22.57 6.63
CA LEU A 697 -16.47 -21.86 6.55
C LEU A 697 -17.44 -22.57 5.58
N TRP A 698 -18.68 -22.75 6.03
CA TRP A 698 -19.81 -23.18 5.20
C TRP A 698 -20.84 -22.05 5.16
N GLN A 699 -21.00 -21.41 4.01
CA GLN A 699 -22.02 -20.39 3.84
C GLN A 699 -23.33 -20.96 3.28
N VAL A 700 -24.43 -20.58 3.91
CA VAL A 700 -25.79 -20.92 3.51
C VAL A 700 -26.62 -19.65 3.31
N LEU A 701 -27.59 -19.72 2.40
CA LEU A 701 -28.66 -18.73 2.28
C LEU A 701 -29.63 -18.82 3.47
N PRO A 702 -30.60 -17.89 3.62
CA PRO A 702 -31.57 -17.95 4.72
C PRO A 702 -32.25 -19.32 4.83
N LEU A 703 -32.30 -19.86 6.05
CA LEU A 703 -32.84 -21.20 6.32
C LEU A 703 -34.35 -21.19 6.58
N ASN A 704 -34.99 -20.05 6.37
CA ASN A 704 -36.39 -19.81 6.66
C ASN A 704 -37.31 -20.55 5.66
N PRO A 705 -38.59 -20.82 6.01
CA PRO A 705 -39.55 -21.35 5.07
C PRO A 705 -39.68 -20.45 3.85
N VAL A 706 -39.97 -21.05 2.70
CA VAL A 706 -40.11 -20.31 1.44
C VAL A 706 -41.58 -20.20 1.02
N GLY A 707 -41.93 -19.08 0.38
CA GLY A 707 -43.24 -18.90 -0.24
C GLY A 707 -43.37 -19.59 -1.60
N ASP A 708 -44.38 -19.17 -2.37
CA ASP A 708 -44.65 -19.73 -3.71
C ASP A 708 -43.56 -19.40 -4.75
N SER A 709 -42.78 -18.35 -4.53
CA SER A 709 -41.60 -18.01 -5.34
C SER A 709 -40.39 -18.90 -5.04
N HIS A 710 -40.46 -19.72 -3.99
CA HIS A 710 -39.37 -20.56 -3.47
C HIS A 710 -38.12 -19.80 -3.03
N SER A 711 -38.17 -18.47 -2.96
CA SER A 711 -37.05 -17.62 -2.56
C SER A 711 -36.80 -17.69 -1.06
N PRO A 712 -35.55 -18.00 -0.63
CA PRO A 712 -35.14 -17.89 0.78
C PRO A 712 -35.27 -16.47 1.36
N TYR A 713 -35.24 -15.45 0.49
CA TYR A 713 -35.29 -14.04 0.88
C TYR A 713 -36.73 -13.51 1.04
N GLN A 714 -37.74 -14.33 0.71
CA GLN A 714 -39.16 -14.00 0.87
C GLN A 714 -39.88 -15.09 1.68
N CYS A 715 -39.73 -15.01 3.00
CA CYS A 715 -40.21 -16.02 3.93
C CYS A 715 -41.48 -15.58 4.69
N PRO A 716 -42.36 -16.53 5.06
CA PRO A 716 -43.54 -16.25 5.90
C PRO A 716 -43.17 -16.06 7.38
N SER A 717 -41.90 -16.24 7.76
CA SER A 717 -41.37 -15.96 9.10
C SER A 717 -39.86 -15.76 9.07
N ALA A 718 -39.39 -14.72 9.74
CA ALA A 718 -37.97 -14.41 9.96
C ALA A 718 -37.29 -15.31 10.99
N PHE A 719 -38.06 -16.12 11.74
CA PHE A 719 -37.57 -16.95 12.84
C PHE A 719 -37.66 -18.45 12.55
N ALA A 720 -38.72 -18.89 11.86
CA ALA A 720 -38.95 -20.30 11.58
C ALA A 720 -37.89 -20.88 10.64
N GLY A 721 -37.71 -22.20 10.68
CA GLY A 721 -36.89 -22.96 9.75
C GLY A 721 -37.70 -23.71 8.69
N ASN A 722 -37.09 -23.95 7.54
CA ASN A 722 -37.71 -24.61 6.39
C ASN A 722 -37.94 -26.10 6.64
N SER A 723 -39.21 -26.50 6.76
CA SER A 723 -39.62 -27.89 6.97
C SER A 723 -39.22 -28.83 5.83
N LEU A 724 -38.99 -28.31 4.62
CA LEU A 724 -38.49 -29.11 3.50
C LEU A 724 -37.05 -29.61 3.71
N LEU A 725 -36.29 -29.02 4.63
CA LEU A 725 -34.94 -29.49 4.99
C LEU A 725 -34.96 -30.63 6.02
N ILE A 726 -36.11 -30.98 6.61
CA ILE A 726 -36.18 -32.07 7.59
C ILE A 726 -35.81 -33.40 6.92
N SER A 727 -34.85 -34.11 7.51
CA SER A 727 -34.42 -35.43 7.03
C SER A 727 -35.41 -36.52 7.42
N LEU A 728 -35.95 -37.20 6.40
CA LEU A 728 -36.87 -38.32 6.58
C LEU A 728 -36.15 -39.55 7.16
N ASP A 729 -34.89 -39.77 6.79
CA ASP A 729 -34.08 -40.88 7.33
C ASP A 729 -33.86 -40.70 8.84
N LYS A 730 -33.66 -39.46 9.32
CA LYS A 730 -33.59 -39.19 10.76
C LYS A 730 -34.93 -39.44 11.45
N LEU A 731 -36.06 -39.10 10.83
CA LEU A 731 -37.39 -39.43 11.38
C LEU A 731 -37.60 -40.95 11.52
N VAL A 732 -37.04 -41.74 10.60
CA VAL A 732 -37.01 -43.21 10.75
C VAL A 732 -36.16 -43.63 11.95
N SER A 733 -34.97 -43.04 12.12
CA SER A 733 -34.09 -43.34 13.26
C SER A 733 -34.72 -43.00 14.63
N LEU A 734 -35.56 -41.95 14.68
CA LEU A 734 -36.33 -41.54 15.86
C LEU A 734 -37.59 -42.40 16.09
N GLY A 735 -37.87 -43.35 15.19
CA GLY A 735 -39.10 -44.14 15.21
C GLY A 735 -40.36 -43.29 15.08
N LEU A 736 -40.27 -42.15 14.38
CA LEU A 736 -41.40 -41.31 13.99
C LEU A 736 -41.88 -41.65 12.58
N LEU A 737 -41.05 -42.32 11.78
CA LEU A 737 -41.43 -43.03 10.56
C LEU A 737 -40.85 -44.45 10.60
N ASN A 738 -41.36 -45.34 9.76
CA ASN A 738 -40.78 -46.66 9.53
C ASN A 738 -40.29 -46.72 8.07
N ALA A 739 -39.35 -47.61 7.75
CA ALA A 739 -38.84 -47.75 6.39
C ALA A 739 -39.95 -48.03 5.34
N GLN A 740 -41.02 -48.70 5.75
CA GLN A 740 -42.20 -48.94 4.90
C GLN A 740 -43.02 -47.66 4.62
N ASP A 741 -43.02 -46.68 5.53
CA ASP A 741 -43.76 -45.42 5.33
C ASP A 741 -43.18 -44.59 4.19
N LEU A 742 -41.85 -44.70 3.96
CA LEU A 742 -41.12 -43.99 2.91
C LEU A 742 -41.49 -44.50 1.51
N GLY A 743 -41.90 -45.76 1.37
CA GLY A 743 -42.27 -46.36 0.09
C GLY A 743 -41.17 -46.26 -0.99
N GLN A 744 -41.58 -46.31 -2.26
CA GLN A 744 -40.74 -45.89 -3.37
C GLN A 744 -40.93 -44.38 -3.56
N ALA A 745 -39.86 -43.61 -3.42
CA ALA A 745 -39.89 -42.18 -3.67
C ALA A 745 -40.31 -41.90 -5.13
N PRO A 746 -41.02 -40.79 -5.40
CA PRO A 746 -41.24 -40.32 -6.76
C PRO A 746 -39.93 -40.21 -7.56
N ASP A 747 -40.03 -40.31 -8.88
CA ASP A 747 -38.90 -40.12 -9.78
C ASP A 747 -38.51 -38.64 -9.83
N PHE A 748 -37.66 -38.23 -8.89
CA PHE A 748 -37.17 -36.87 -8.79
C PHE A 748 -35.98 -36.63 -9.72
N GLN A 749 -35.85 -35.41 -10.24
CA GLN A 749 -34.65 -35.01 -10.98
C GLN A 749 -33.44 -34.91 -10.04
N ASP A 750 -32.31 -35.47 -10.44
CA ASP A 750 -31.09 -35.49 -9.62
C ASP A 750 -30.45 -34.09 -9.49
N GLU A 751 -30.50 -33.27 -10.53
CA GLU A 751 -29.78 -31.99 -10.62
C GLU A 751 -30.65 -30.75 -10.29
N GLN A 752 -31.97 -30.91 -10.17
CA GLN A 752 -32.90 -29.82 -9.88
C GLN A 752 -33.99 -30.18 -8.87
N VAL A 753 -34.36 -29.24 -8.00
CA VAL A 753 -35.46 -29.39 -7.04
C VAL A 753 -36.80 -29.14 -7.72
N ALA A 754 -37.64 -30.17 -7.81
CA ALA A 754 -39.04 -30.02 -8.20
C ALA A 754 -39.91 -29.63 -6.98
N PHE A 755 -39.84 -28.37 -6.55
CA PHE A 755 -40.39 -27.89 -5.27
C PHE A 755 -41.83 -28.34 -4.98
N SER A 756 -42.75 -28.25 -5.94
CA SER A 756 -44.15 -28.66 -5.73
C SER A 756 -44.30 -30.16 -5.44
N GLN A 757 -43.61 -31.02 -6.20
CA GLN A 757 -43.66 -32.47 -6.00
C GLN A 757 -42.98 -32.88 -4.69
N VAL A 758 -41.84 -32.25 -4.38
CA VAL A 758 -41.11 -32.47 -3.12
C VAL A 758 -41.97 -32.07 -1.93
N LYS A 759 -42.64 -30.91 -2.00
CA LYS A 759 -43.53 -30.42 -0.93
C LYS A 759 -44.66 -31.40 -0.67
N GLU A 760 -45.39 -31.81 -1.70
CA GLU A 760 -46.49 -32.78 -1.59
C GLU A 760 -46.02 -34.11 -0.98
N TYR A 761 -44.89 -34.64 -1.46
CA TYR A 761 -44.31 -35.88 -0.95
C TYR A 761 -43.89 -35.76 0.51
N LYS A 762 -43.08 -34.76 0.86
CA LYS A 762 -42.54 -34.60 2.22
C LYS A 762 -43.64 -34.23 3.23
N GLU A 763 -44.57 -33.35 2.89
CA GLU A 763 -45.67 -32.98 3.80
C GLU A 763 -46.53 -34.19 4.18
N SER A 764 -46.83 -35.09 3.24
CA SER A 764 -47.58 -36.31 3.52
C SER A 764 -46.90 -37.21 4.56
N LEU A 765 -45.57 -37.29 4.53
CA LEU A 765 -44.76 -38.07 5.46
C LEU A 765 -44.57 -37.36 6.79
N LEU A 766 -44.41 -36.04 6.78
CA LEU A 766 -44.30 -35.22 7.98
C LEU A 766 -45.59 -35.27 8.81
N TYR A 767 -46.77 -35.26 8.17
CA TYR A 767 -48.05 -35.47 8.86
C TYR A 767 -48.15 -36.86 9.49
N LYS A 768 -47.68 -37.93 8.80
CA LYS A 768 -47.61 -39.27 9.39
C LYS A 768 -46.68 -39.30 10.60
N ALA A 769 -45.53 -38.62 10.51
CA ALA A 769 -44.57 -38.50 11.61
C ALA A 769 -45.17 -37.79 12.82
N PHE A 770 -45.90 -36.70 12.60
CA PHE A 770 -46.65 -35.99 13.63
C PHE A 770 -47.69 -36.87 14.31
N GLY A 771 -48.46 -37.67 13.53
CA GLY A 771 -49.43 -38.61 14.08
C GLY A 771 -48.82 -39.66 15.01
N LYS A 772 -47.57 -40.09 14.75
CA LYS A 772 -46.81 -40.97 15.65
C LYS A 772 -46.22 -40.21 16.84
N PHE A 773 -45.75 -38.98 16.64
CA PHE A 773 -45.25 -38.10 17.70
C PHE A 773 -46.32 -37.84 18.77
N ARG A 774 -47.56 -37.50 18.37
CA ARG A 774 -48.69 -37.28 19.31
C ARG A 774 -49.03 -38.47 20.20
N LYS A 775 -48.71 -39.70 19.75
CA LYS A 775 -48.97 -40.92 20.51
C LYS A 775 -47.85 -41.25 21.50
N LYS A 776 -46.69 -40.60 21.39
CA LYS A 776 -45.59 -40.70 22.36
C LYS A 776 -45.82 -39.71 23.51
N SER A 777 -45.26 -39.98 24.68
CA SER A 777 -45.19 -39.01 25.77
C SER A 777 -44.38 -37.79 25.34
N ILE A 778 -44.87 -36.59 25.66
CA ILE A 778 -44.17 -35.33 25.40
C ILE A 778 -42.77 -35.41 26.02
N SER A 779 -41.74 -35.20 25.19
CA SER A 779 -40.35 -35.21 25.66
C SER A 779 -40.00 -33.89 26.36
N GLN A 780 -39.08 -33.94 27.34
CA GLN A 780 -38.57 -32.72 27.99
C GLN A 780 -37.91 -31.76 26.98
N ASP A 781 -37.29 -32.29 25.91
CA ASP A 781 -36.65 -31.45 24.89
C ASP A 781 -37.68 -30.67 24.07
N TYR A 782 -38.85 -31.26 23.79
CA TYR A 782 -39.96 -30.55 23.15
C TYR A 782 -40.50 -29.42 24.03
N GLU A 783 -40.71 -29.66 25.34
CA GLU A 783 -41.15 -28.62 26.27
C GLU A 783 -40.14 -27.48 26.39
N ARG A 784 -38.84 -27.82 26.46
CA ARG A 784 -37.75 -26.83 26.47
C ARG A 784 -37.71 -26.01 25.20
N PHE A 785 -37.86 -26.65 24.03
CA PHE A 785 -37.93 -25.95 22.75
C PHE A 785 -39.09 -24.97 22.71
N CYS A 786 -40.31 -25.43 23.04
CA CYS A 786 -41.50 -24.58 23.08
C CYS A 786 -41.35 -23.41 24.05
N THR A 787 -40.71 -23.64 25.21
CA THR A 787 -40.44 -22.58 26.20
C THR A 787 -39.41 -21.57 25.70
N ALA A 788 -38.30 -22.04 25.12
CA ALA A 788 -37.20 -21.20 24.65
C ALA A 788 -37.60 -20.33 23.44
N HIS A 789 -38.51 -20.82 22.59
CA HIS A 789 -38.95 -20.13 21.38
C HIS A 789 -40.37 -19.55 21.48
N HIS A 790 -40.95 -19.49 22.69
CA HIS A 790 -42.33 -19.06 22.90
C HIS A 790 -42.66 -17.70 22.26
N GLY A 791 -41.70 -16.77 22.24
CA GLY A 791 -41.90 -15.40 21.75
C GLY A 791 -42.32 -15.29 20.27
N TRP A 792 -41.97 -16.26 19.43
CA TRP A 792 -42.34 -16.25 18.00
C TRP A 792 -43.09 -17.52 17.56
N LEU A 793 -42.80 -18.66 18.19
CA LEU A 793 -43.26 -19.98 17.73
C LEU A 793 -44.79 -20.11 17.72
N SER A 794 -45.46 -19.61 18.77
CA SER A 794 -46.93 -19.70 18.86
C SER A 794 -47.64 -18.84 17.80
N GLU A 795 -47.07 -17.67 17.50
CA GLU A 795 -47.61 -16.75 16.48
C GLU A 795 -47.36 -17.30 15.08
N TYR A 796 -46.18 -17.87 14.83
CA TYR A 796 -45.87 -18.55 13.57
C TYR A 796 -46.79 -19.75 13.31
N ALA A 797 -46.95 -20.64 14.29
CA ALA A 797 -47.78 -21.83 14.14
C ALA A 797 -49.25 -21.47 13.87
N LEU A 798 -49.78 -20.46 14.58
CA LEU A 798 -51.11 -19.94 14.31
C LEU A 798 -51.22 -19.28 12.94
N PHE A 799 -50.25 -18.45 12.55
CA PHE A 799 -50.24 -17.81 11.24
C PHE A 799 -50.27 -18.84 10.11
N MET A 800 -49.45 -19.90 10.19
CA MET A 800 -49.42 -20.95 9.19
C MET A 800 -50.72 -21.76 9.15
N ALA A 801 -51.30 -22.08 10.31
CA ALA A 801 -52.60 -22.76 10.40
C ALA A 801 -53.72 -21.91 9.76
N LEU A 802 -53.76 -20.60 10.06
CA LEU A 802 -54.69 -19.66 9.44
C LEU A 802 -54.46 -19.56 7.94
N LYS A 803 -53.20 -19.48 7.49
CA LYS A 803 -52.86 -19.43 6.07
C LYS A 803 -53.37 -20.66 5.32
N THR A 804 -53.21 -21.85 5.90
CA THR A 804 -53.79 -23.09 5.36
C THR A 804 -55.31 -23.04 5.33
N TYR A 805 -55.95 -22.62 6.43
CA TYR A 805 -57.40 -22.50 6.53
C TYR A 805 -57.98 -21.53 5.47
N PHE A 806 -57.32 -20.40 5.25
CA PHE A 806 -57.66 -19.40 4.22
C PHE A 806 -57.04 -19.72 2.84
N LYS A 807 -56.67 -20.97 2.57
CA LYS A 807 -56.24 -21.47 1.26
C LYS A 807 -55.07 -20.69 0.64
N GLY A 808 -54.10 -20.30 1.45
CA GLY A 808 -52.88 -19.62 1.02
C GLY A 808 -53.00 -18.11 0.86
N GLN A 809 -54.19 -17.52 1.06
CA GLN A 809 -54.38 -16.06 0.94
C GLN A 809 -53.46 -15.28 1.90
N PRO A 810 -52.95 -14.11 1.49
CA PRO A 810 -52.15 -13.26 2.36
C PRO A 810 -52.99 -12.69 3.50
N TRP A 811 -52.36 -12.42 4.64
CA TRP A 811 -53.10 -12.13 5.88
C TRP A 811 -54.00 -10.90 5.83
N HIS A 812 -53.66 -9.89 5.02
CA HIS A 812 -54.47 -8.69 4.84
C HIS A 812 -55.76 -8.93 4.03
N LEU A 813 -55.93 -10.12 3.45
CA LEU A 813 -57.15 -10.58 2.77
C LEU A 813 -57.97 -11.58 3.60
N TRP A 814 -57.53 -11.90 4.83
CA TRP A 814 -58.33 -12.71 5.76
C TRP A 814 -59.55 -11.93 6.27
N SER A 815 -60.43 -12.60 7.04
CA SER A 815 -61.53 -11.87 7.67
C SER A 815 -60.99 -10.77 8.58
N ARG A 816 -61.68 -9.62 8.61
CA ARG A 816 -61.18 -8.40 9.27
C ARG A 816 -60.78 -8.65 10.71
N GLU A 817 -61.56 -9.45 11.44
CA GLU A 817 -61.31 -9.75 12.86
C GLU A 817 -60.01 -10.54 13.07
N VAL A 818 -59.62 -11.37 12.09
CA VAL A 818 -58.37 -12.15 12.12
C VAL A 818 -57.19 -11.31 11.64
N ALA A 819 -57.37 -10.55 10.56
CA ALA A 819 -56.34 -9.64 10.03
C ALA A 819 -55.93 -8.58 11.06
N LEU A 820 -56.91 -8.01 11.79
CA LEU A 820 -56.69 -7.06 12.89
C LEU A 820 -56.45 -7.72 14.25
N ARG A 821 -56.38 -9.06 14.31
CA ARG A 821 -56.00 -9.81 15.51
C ARG A 821 -56.90 -9.57 16.72
N GLU A 822 -58.21 -9.48 16.50
CA GLU A 822 -59.17 -9.33 17.59
C GLU A 822 -59.10 -10.53 18.56
N PRO A 823 -58.95 -10.32 19.88
CA PRO A 823 -58.70 -11.40 20.83
C PRO A 823 -59.76 -12.52 20.81
N ALA A 824 -61.03 -12.17 20.60
CA ALA A 824 -62.12 -13.14 20.53
C ALA A 824 -62.01 -14.05 19.28
N ALA A 825 -61.73 -13.47 18.12
CA ALA A 825 -61.53 -14.20 16.88
C ALA A 825 -60.30 -15.12 16.97
N LEU A 826 -59.16 -14.60 17.47
CA LEU A 826 -57.95 -15.41 17.63
C LEU A 826 -58.16 -16.57 18.60
N LYS A 827 -58.91 -16.39 19.70
CA LYS A 827 -59.23 -17.48 20.62
C LYS A 827 -60.03 -18.59 19.92
N GLN A 828 -61.07 -18.21 19.18
CA GLN A 828 -61.89 -19.16 18.41
C GLN A 828 -61.05 -19.95 17.40
N TYR A 829 -60.17 -19.28 16.65
CA TYR A 829 -59.32 -19.96 15.68
C TYR A 829 -58.22 -20.80 16.32
N LYS A 830 -57.67 -20.39 17.48
CA LYS A 830 -56.73 -21.23 18.25
C LYS A 830 -57.37 -22.54 18.71
N GLU A 831 -58.64 -22.51 19.11
CA GLU A 831 -59.39 -23.72 19.48
C GLU A 831 -59.75 -24.55 18.24
N LEU A 832 -60.18 -23.91 17.15
CA LEU A 832 -60.56 -24.59 15.90
C LEU A 832 -59.37 -25.27 15.20
N LEU A 833 -58.19 -24.64 15.24
CA LEU A 833 -56.99 -25.04 14.50
C LEU A 833 -55.91 -25.66 15.42
N ALA A 834 -56.27 -26.11 16.61
CA ALA A 834 -55.32 -26.61 17.61
C ALA A 834 -54.39 -27.72 17.07
N ASP A 835 -54.94 -28.67 16.30
CA ASP A 835 -54.18 -29.77 15.71
C ASP A 835 -53.17 -29.28 14.63
N ASP A 836 -53.54 -28.27 13.84
CA ASP A 836 -52.64 -27.66 12.84
C ASP A 836 -51.55 -26.83 13.52
N ILE A 837 -51.88 -26.10 14.59
CA ILE A 837 -50.92 -25.37 15.41
C ILE A 837 -49.88 -26.33 16.01
N ASP A 838 -50.33 -27.45 16.58
CA ASP A 838 -49.45 -28.49 17.10
C ASP A 838 -48.56 -29.10 16.00
N TYR A 839 -49.09 -29.28 14.78
CA TYR A 839 -48.33 -29.78 13.65
C TYR A 839 -47.20 -28.83 13.26
N TYR A 840 -47.48 -27.54 13.07
CA TYR A 840 -46.45 -26.55 12.75
C TYR A 840 -45.43 -26.38 13.88
N THR A 841 -45.87 -26.48 15.14
CA THR A 841 -44.97 -26.50 16.31
C THR A 841 -44.02 -27.70 16.27
N PHE A 842 -44.54 -28.90 15.97
CA PHE A 842 -43.75 -30.12 15.80
C PHE A 842 -42.72 -29.99 14.67
N LEU A 843 -43.10 -29.43 13.51
CA LEU A 843 -42.18 -29.23 12.39
C LEU A 843 -40.97 -28.38 12.79
N GLN A 844 -41.21 -27.28 13.50
CA GLN A 844 -40.15 -26.41 13.97
C GLN A 844 -39.26 -27.12 15.00
N PHE A 845 -39.84 -27.85 15.95
CA PHE A 845 -39.05 -28.66 16.90
C PHE A 845 -38.10 -29.63 16.18
N ILE A 846 -38.61 -30.36 15.18
CA ILE A 846 -37.80 -31.31 14.42
C ILE A 846 -36.72 -30.60 13.59
N PHE A 847 -37.06 -29.49 12.92
CA PHE A 847 -36.09 -28.72 12.15
C PHE A 847 -34.93 -28.24 13.04
N PHE A 848 -35.25 -27.55 14.14
CA PHE A 848 -34.24 -26.98 15.03
C PHE A 848 -33.38 -28.09 15.67
N SER A 849 -33.99 -29.20 16.07
CA SER A 849 -33.24 -30.35 16.62
C SER A 849 -32.25 -30.92 15.61
N GLN A 850 -32.68 -31.13 14.37
CA GLN A 850 -31.79 -31.67 13.33
C GLN A 850 -30.70 -30.68 12.92
N TRP A 851 -31.02 -29.38 12.83
CA TRP A 851 -30.06 -28.34 12.48
C TRP A 851 -29.01 -28.14 13.59
N GLU A 852 -29.43 -28.15 14.86
CA GLU A 852 -28.51 -28.04 15.98
C GLU A 852 -27.47 -29.18 15.97
N GLU A 853 -27.87 -30.40 15.63
CA GLU A 853 -26.95 -31.52 15.45
C GLU A 853 -25.95 -31.30 14.31
N VAL A 854 -26.40 -30.76 13.16
CA VAL A 854 -25.54 -30.44 12.01
C VAL A 854 -24.55 -29.34 12.37
N LYS A 855 -25.02 -28.24 12.97
CA LYS A 855 -24.16 -27.13 13.43
C LYS A 855 -23.13 -27.60 14.44
N ARG A 856 -23.54 -28.41 15.43
CA ARG A 856 -22.64 -28.97 16.44
C ARG A 856 -21.56 -29.82 15.79
N TYR A 857 -21.91 -30.65 14.80
CA TYR A 857 -20.95 -31.45 14.06
C TYR A 857 -19.98 -30.59 13.24
N ALA A 858 -20.48 -29.59 12.51
CA ALA A 858 -19.65 -28.63 11.77
C ALA A 858 -18.61 -27.98 12.69
N ASN A 859 -19.05 -27.47 13.84
CA ASN A 859 -18.18 -26.82 14.82
C ASN A 859 -17.16 -27.79 15.44
N GLN A 860 -17.53 -29.05 15.70
CA GLN A 860 -16.58 -30.09 16.14
C GLN A 860 -15.50 -30.38 15.09
N GLN A 861 -15.85 -30.29 13.80
CA GLN A 861 -14.91 -30.41 12.68
C GLN A 861 -14.17 -29.08 12.37
N GLN A 862 -14.31 -28.06 13.21
CA GLN A 862 -13.73 -26.72 13.03
C GLN A 862 -14.20 -26.01 11.75
N VAL A 863 -15.44 -26.27 11.35
CA VAL A 863 -16.13 -25.59 10.25
C VAL A 863 -17.22 -24.70 10.86
N ASN A 864 -17.09 -23.39 10.71
CA ASN A 864 -18.13 -22.46 11.15
C ASN A 864 -19.17 -22.24 10.03
N ILE A 865 -20.42 -22.05 10.41
CA ILE A 865 -21.52 -21.79 9.48
C ILE A 865 -21.76 -20.29 9.37
N ILE A 866 -21.73 -19.77 8.15
CA ILE A 866 -22.17 -18.41 7.82
C ILE A 866 -23.63 -18.49 7.36
N GLY A 867 -24.52 -17.88 8.13
CA GLY A 867 -25.90 -17.65 7.71
C GLY A 867 -26.07 -16.33 6.99
N ASP A 868 -27.29 -16.07 6.58
CA ASP A 868 -27.66 -14.87 5.83
C ASP A 868 -28.99 -14.33 6.36
N ILE A 869 -29.13 -13.00 6.40
CA ILE A 869 -30.33 -12.30 6.86
C ILE A 869 -30.70 -11.16 5.91
N PRO A 870 -31.88 -11.21 5.27
CA PRO A 870 -32.42 -10.05 4.57
C PRO A 870 -32.74 -8.95 5.58
N ILE A 871 -32.38 -7.69 5.28
CA ILE A 871 -32.76 -6.56 6.14
C ILE A 871 -34.27 -6.52 6.36
N PHE A 872 -35.07 -6.49 5.28
CA PHE A 872 -36.53 -6.43 5.33
C PHE A 872 -37.16 -7.83 5.38
N VAL A 873 -38.40 -7.90 5.88
CA VAL A 873 -39.21 -9.13 5.91
C VAL A 873 -40.33 -9.08 4.88
N ALA A 874 -40.91 -10.21 4.49
CA ALA A 874 -42.04 -10.22 3.56
C ALA A 874 -43.30 -9.60 4.21
N HIS A 875 -44.12 -8.87 3.42
CA HIS A 875 -45.41 -8.33 3.91
C HIS A 875 -46.32 -9.45 4.42
N ASP A 876 -46.43 -10.52 3.65
CA ASP A 876 -47.24 -11.69 3.98
C ASP A 876 -46.50 -12.68 4.89
N SER A 877 -46.19 -12.22 6.11
CA SER A 877 -45.46 -12.99 7.13
C SER A 877 -46.12 -12.90 8.50
N CYS A 878 -45.80 -13.87 9.37
CA CYS A 878 -46.21 -13.80 10.77
C CYS A 878 -45.59 -12.60 11.48
N ASP A 879 -44.41 -12.16 11.05
CA ASP A 879 -43.67 -11.06 11.67
C ASP A 879 -44.43 -9.74 11.52
N VAL A 880 -44.91 -9.46 10.31
CA VAL A 880 -45.71 -8.26 10.02
C VAL A 880 -47.11 -8.39 10.62
N TRP A 881 -47.78 -9.54 10.44
CA TRP A 881 -49.12 -9.75 10.97
C TRP A 881 -49.18 -9.60 12.50
N ALA A 882 -48.23 -10.20 13.23
CA ALA A 882 -48.23 -10.17 14.69
C ALA A 882 -47.67 -8.86 15.30
N ASN A 883 -46.91 -8.08 14.52
CA ASN A 883 -46.22 -6.87 15.00
C ASN A 883 -46.51 -5.66 14.11
N GLN A 884 -47.76 -5.47 13.67
CA GLN A 884 -48.17 -4.43 12.71
C GLN A 884 -47.69 -3.02 13.10
N GLN A 885 -47.61 -2.72 14.40
CA GLN A 885 -47.14 -1.43 14.93
C GLN A 885 -45.66 -1.11 14.63
N LEU A 886 -44.87 -2.08 14.18
CA LEU A 886 -43.46 -1.90 13.84
C LEU A 886 -43.23 -1.59 12.35
N PHE A 887 -44.29 -1.56 11.54
CA PHE A 887 -44.22 -1.45 10.08
C PHE A 887 -45.12 -0.31 9.57
N ASP A 888 -44.75 0.26 8.43
CA ASP A 888 -45.51 1.32 7.77
C ASP A 888 -46.73 0.76 6.99
N LEU A 889 -47.84 0.58 7.71
CA LEU A 889 -49.08 -0.02 7.20
C LEU A 889 -50.27 0.95 7.30
N ASP A 890 -51.22 0.81 6.38
CA ASP A 890 -52.53 1.48 6.46
C ASP A 890 -53.48 0.79 7.44
N GLU A 891 -54.67 1.38 7.65
CA GLU A 891 -55.70 0.85 8.56
C GLU A 891 -56.25 -0.55 8.18
N ASN A 892 -55.99 -1.02 6.96
CA ASN A 892 -56.37 -2.33 6.47
C ASN A 892 -55.18 -3.31 6.41
N GLY A 893 -54.01 -2.90 6.91
CA GLY A 893 -52.81 -3.72 6.96
C GLY A 893 -52.04 -3.80 5.65
N LYS A 894 -52.32 -2.95 4.65
CA LYS A 894 -51.51 -2.85 3.42
C LYS A 894 -50.31 -1.94 3.66
N ALA A 895 -49.17 -2.25 3.05
CA ALA A 895 -47.99 -1.38 3.12
C ALA A 895 -48.29 -0.02 2.47
N GLN A 896 -47.93 1.08 3.14
CA GLN A 896 -48.01 2.43 2.55
C GLN A 896 -46.77 2.71 1.70
N THR A 897 -45.61 2.28 2.19
CA THR A 897 -44.34 2.32 1.48
C THR A 897 -43.69 0.94 1.45
N VAL A 898 -42.88 0.69 0.43
CA VAL A 898 -42.21 -0.59 0.20
C VAL A 898 -40.75 -0.41 -0.19
N ALA A 899 -39.95 -1.38 0.18
CA ALA A 899 -38.51 -1.39 -0.06
C ALA A 899 -38.17 -1.64 -1.52
N GLY A 900 -37.02 -1.09 -1.90
CA GLY A 900 -36.39 -1.32 -3.18
C GLY A 900 -35.04 -0.63 -3.25
N VAL A 901 -34.54 -0.47 -4.47
CA VAL A 901 -33.36 0.33 -4.77
C VAL A 901 -33.64 1.26 -5.95
N PRO A 902 -33.05 2.47 -5.98
CA PRO A 902 -33.24 3.40 -7.08
C PRO A 902 -32.66 2.86 -8.39
N PRO A 903 -32.96 3.50 -9.53
CA PRO A 903 -32.21 3.28 -10.76
C PRO A 903 -30.72 3.40 -10.56
N ASP A 904 -29.98 2.42 -11.07
CA ASP A 904 -28.53 2.37 -11.03
C ASP A 904 -27.98 1.72 -12.32
N TYR A 905 -26.69 1.42 -12.32
CA TYR A 905 -26.05 0.77 -13.47
C TYR A 905 -26.50 -0.69 -13.69
N PHE A 906 -27.14 -1.34 -12.71
CA PHE A 906 -27.74 -2.67 -12.84
C PHE A 906 -29.16 -2.63 -13.41
N SER A 907 -29.96 -1.65 -13.01
CA SER A 907 -31.36 -1.53 -13.44
C SER A 907 -31.75 -0.09 -13.75
N LYS A 908 -32.15 0.16 -15.01
CA LYS A 908 -32.63 1.47 -15.47
C LYS A 908 -33.86 1.98 -14.70
N THR A 909 -34.64 1.08 -14.10
CA THR A 909 -35.87 1.42 -13.36
C THR A 909 -35.73 1.19 -11.86
N GLY A 910 -34.53 0.84 -11.39
CA GLY A 910 -34.31 0.32 -10.04
C GLY A 910 -34.98 -1.04 -9.83
N GLN A 911 -35.15 -1.45 -8.57
CA GLN A 911 -35.83 -2.71 -8.23
C GLN A 911 -36.89 -2.44 -7.16
N LEU A 912 -38.11 -2.87 -7.41
CA LEU A 912 -39.22 -2.79 -6.47
C LEU A 912 -39.39 -4.16 -5.80
N TRP A 913 -39.00 -4.29 -4.53
CA TRP A 913 -39.02 -5.57 -3.82
C TRP A 913 -40.37 -5.85 -3.14
N GLY A 914 -41.09 -4.79 -2.74
CA GLY A 914 -42.43 -4.91 -2.17
C GLY A 914 -42.47 -5.24 -0.66
N ASN A 915 -41.32 -5.33 0.01
CA ASN A 915 -41.25 -5.52 1.46
C ASN A 915 -41.71 -4.26 2.21
N PRO A 916 -42.47 -4.35 3.32
CA PRO A 916 -42.83 -3.17 4.11
C PRO A 916 -41.61 -2.59 4.84
N HIS A 917 -41.56 -1.27 5.01
CA HIS A 917 -40.54 -0.61 5.81
C HIS A 917 -40.79 -0.73 7.31
N TYR A 918 -39.70 -0.68 8.06
CA TYR A 918 -39.70 -0.60 9.51
C TYR A 918 -39.94 0.83 9.99
N LEU A 919 -40.73 0.97 11.05
CA LEU A 919 -40.81 2.19 11.83
C LEU A 919 -39.67 2.18 12.87
N TRP A 920 -38.45 2.53 12.43
CA TRP A 920 -37.23 2.45 13.26
C TRP A 920 -37.32 3.20 14.58
N GLU A 921 -38.00 4.35 14.61
CA GLU A 921 -38.23 5.13 15.84
C GLU A 921 -39.14 4.40 16.84
N GLU A 922 -40.13 3.65 16.36
CA GLU A 922 -40.98 2.82 17.23
C GLU A 922 -40.19 1.63 17.80
N MET A 923 -39.39 0.97 16.95
CA MET A 923 -38.49 -0.09 17.41
C MET A 923 -37.43 0.43 18.40
N ALA A 924 -37.00 1.68 18.29
CA ALA A 924 -36.02 2.27 19.20
C ALA A 924 -36.55 2.45 20.63
N LYS A 925 -37.88 2.47 20.84
CA LYS A 925 -38.49 2.68 22.16
C LYS A 925 -38.29 1.51 23.12
N ASP A 926 -38.06 0.30 22.61
CA ASP A 926 -37.81 -0.91 23.40
C ASP A 926 -36.41 -1.51 23.19
N ASP A 927 -35.47 -0.65 22.79
CA ASP A 927 -34.10 -1.02 22.43
C ASP A 927 -34.07 -2.12 21.35
N TYR A 928 -34.89 -1.94 20.30
CA TYR A 928 -34.98 -2.81 19.13
C TYR A 928 -35.24 -4.28 19.48
N ARG A 929 -36.19 -4.54 20.39
CA ARG A 929 -36.44 -5.88 20.94
C ARG A 929 -36.67 -6.94 19.87
N TRP A 930 -37.50 -6.66 18.87
CA TRP A 930 -37.79 -7.61 17.79
C TRP A 930 -36.52 -8.01 17.01
N TRP A 931 -35.64 -7.03 16.71
CA TRP A 931 -34.36 -7.29 16.06
C TRP A 931 -33.37 -8.05 16.94
N ARG A 932 -33.35 -7.77 18.25
CA ARG A 932 -32.56 -8.54 19.22
C ARG A 932 -32.99 -10.00 19.23
N GLU A 933 -34.29 -10.27 19.30
CA GLU A 933 -34.83 -11.63 19.27
C GLU A 933 -34.52 -12.32 17.92
N ARG A 934 -34.66 -11.61 16.80
CA ARG A 934 -34.36 -12.13 15.45
C ARG A 934 -32.91 -12.59 15.34
N LEU A 935 -31.96 -11.74 15.73
CA LEU A 935 -30.53 -12.08 15.68
C LEU A 935 -30.17 -13.14 16.72
N GLN A 936 -30.80 -13.15 17.91
CA GLN A 936 -30.57 -14.17 18.91
C GLN A 936 -30.94 -15.57 18.39
N VAL A 937 -32.09 -15.71 17.73
CA VAL A 937 -32.49 -16.97 17.11
C VAL A 937 -31.53 -17.33 15.97
N LEU A 938 -31.14 -16.38 15.13
CA LEU A 938 -30.20 -16.64 14.05
C LEU A 938 -28.81 -17.09 14.55
N PHE A 939 -28.25 -16.45 15.58
CA PHE A 939 -26.97 -16.89 16.20
C PHE A 939 -27.07 -18.26 16.88
N SER A 940 -28.27 -18.73 17.24
CA SER A 940 -28.45 -20.12 17.66
C SER A 940 -28.24 -21.09 16.49
N LEU A 941 -28.64 -20.70 15.27
CA LEU A 941 -28.54 -21.50 14.05
C LEU A 941 -27.16 -21.43 13.39
N VAL A 942 -26.48 -20.29 13.40
CA VAL A 942 -25.21 -20.08 12.69
C VAL A 942 -24.15 -19.46 13.58
N ASP A 943 -22.90 -19.41 13.12
CA ASP A 943 -21.77 -18.85 13.88
C ASP A 943 -21.43 -17.42 13.44
N ILE A 944 -21.71 -17.09 12.18
CA ILE A 944 -21.48 -15.78 11.56
C ILE A 944 -22.73 -15.42 10.74
N VAL A 945 -23.09 -14.14 10.68
CA VAL A 945 -24.27 -13.67 9.93
C VAL A 945 -23.86 -12.68 8.85
N ARG A 946 -24.15 -12.99 7.59
CA ARG A 946 -24.15 -12.01 6.49
C ARG A 946 -25.44 -11.20 6.56
N VAL A 947 -25.33 -9.87 6.68
CA VAL A 947 -26.46 -8.95 6.62
C VAL A 947 -26.58 -8.41 5.21
N ASP A 948 -27.65 -8.80 4.53
CA ASP A 948 -27.95 -8.38 3.16
C ASP A 948 -28.51 -6.94 3.15
N HIS A 949 -28.11 -6.16 2.15
CA HIS A 949 -28.47 -4.75 2.01
C HIS A 949 -28.13 -3.90 3.23
N PHE A 950 -26.90 -4.04 3.76
CA PHE A 950 -26.47 -3.37 4.98
C PHE A 950 -26.59 -1.84 4.89
N ARG A 951 -26.45 -1.27 3.69
CA ARG A 951 -26.64 0.16 3.48
C ARG A 951 -28.00 0.67 3.98
N GLY A 952 -29.03 -0.18 4.00
CA GLY A 952 -30.36 0.11 4.55
C GLY A 952 -30.37 0.51 6.03
N PHE A 953 -29.34 0.17 6.80
CA PHE A 953 -29.19 0.61 8.19
C PHE A 953 -28.68 2.05 8.31
N GLU A 954 -28.01 2.58 7.29
CA GLU A 954 -27.61 3.98 7.20
C GLU A 954 -28.72 4.81 6.54
N SER A 955 -29.18 4.36 5.37
CA SER A 955 -30.31 4.92 4.64
C SER A 955 -30.95 3.87 3.74
N PHE A 956 -32.27 3.89 3.58
CA PHE A 956 -32.99 2.96 2.70
C PHE A 956 -33.84 3.74 1.69
N TRP A 957 -34.12 3.10 0.55
CA TRP A 957 -34.89 3.72 -0.52
C TRP A 957 -36.38 3.41 -0.34
N GLU A 958 -37.14 4.45 -0.01
CA GLU A 958 -38.54 4.38 0.32
C GLU A 958 -39.41 4.64 -0.90
N ILE A 959 -40.19 3.65 -1.35
CA ILE A 959 -41.04 3.75 -2.53
C ILE A 959 -42.52 3.73 -2.11
N PRO A 960 -43.39 4.62 -2.61
CA PRO A 960 -44.84 4.51 -2.38
C PRO A 960 -45.37 3.15 -2.88
N ALA A 961 -46.16 2.44 -2.09
CA ALA A 961 -46.63 1.09 -2.42
C ALA A 961 -47.52 1.01 -3.68
N ILE A 962 -48.06 2.14 -4.13
CA ILE A 962 -48.85 2.25 -5.36
C ILE A 962 -47.99 2.41 -6.62
N ALA A 963 -46.67 2.58 -6.49
CA ALA A 963 -45.78 2.77 -7.63
C ALA A 963 -45.53 1.46 -8.38
N GLU A 964 -45.45 1.55 -9.71
CA GLU A 964 -45.15 0.39 -10.58
C GLU A 964 -43.64 0.16 -10.73
N THR A 965 -42.81 1.17 -10.47
CA THR A 965 -41.34 1.13 -10.56
C THR A 965 -40.70 1.76 -9.32
N ALA A 966 -39.39 1.56 -9.14
CA ALA A 966 -38.65 2.11 -8.00
C ALA A 966 -38.16 3.56 -8.21
N GLU A 967 -38.45 4.18 -9.36
CA GLU A 967 -37.96 5.53 -9.71
C GLU A 967 -38.53 6.64 -8.81
N GLN A 968 -39.75 6.45 -8.30
CA GLN A 968 -40.47 7.47 -7.52
C GLN A 968 -40.18 7.41 -6.01
N GLY A 969 -39.08 6.74 -5.61
CA GLY A 969 -38.71 6.65 -4.21
C GLY A 969 -37.89 7.84 -3.68
N GLN A 970 -37.55 7.79 -2.40
CA GLN A 970 -36.68 8.75 -1.73
C GLN A 970 -35.75 8.08 -0.72
N TRP A 971 -34.57 8.68 -0.48
CA TRP A 971 -33.66 8.20 0.57
C TRP A 971 -34.14 8.63 1.95
N VAL A 972 -34.40 7.67 2.82
CA VAL A 972 -34.78 7.88 4.23
C VAL A 972 -33.67 7.34 5.13
N LYS A 973 -33.37 8.03 6.24
CA LYS A 973 -32.33 7.58 7.18
C LYS A 973 -32.76 6.33 7.95
N GLY A 974 -31.85 5.36 8.03
CA GLY A 974 -31.96 4.19 8.88
C GLY A 974 -31.50 4.48 10.33
N PRO A 975 -31.43 3.45 11.18
CA PRO A 975 -31.15 3.61 12.61
C PRO A 975 -29.65 3.78 12.95
N GLY A 976 -28.75 3.59 11.98
CA GLY A 976 -27.32 3.87 12.07
C GLY A 976 -26.56 3.10 13.15
N GLU A 977 -25.46 3.69 13.64
CA GLU A 977 -24.55 3.08 14.62
C GLU A 977 -25.27 2.68 15.92
N ARG A 978 -26.23 3.50 16.38
CA ARG A 978 -26.98 3.28 17.63
C ARG A 978 -27.61 1.90 17.68
N PHE A 979 -28.19 1.44 16.58
CA PHE A 979 -28.81 0.12 16.46
C PHE A 979 -27.81 -0.99 16.80
N PHE A 980 -26.68 -1.04 16.11
CA PHE A 980 -25.68 -2.09 16.30
C PHE A 980 -25.01 -2.02 17.66
N ARG A 981 -24.81 -0.83 18.24
CA ARG A 981 -24.28 -0.68 19.60
C ARG A 981 -25.24 -1.24 20.66
N ILE A 982 -26.55 -1.04 20.47
CA ILE A 982 -27.57 -1.63 21.35
C ILE A 982 -27.61 -3.16 21.18
N LEU A 983 -27.54 -3.66 19.95
CA LEU A 983 -27.42 -5.10 19.71
C LEU A 983 -26.19 -5.69 20.40
N GLN A 984 -25.01 -5.05 20.26
CA GLN A 984 -23.77 -5.47 20.92
C GLN A 984 -23.91 -5.49 22.44
N LYS A 985 -24.55 -4.46 23.02
CA LYS A 985 -24.79 -4.37 24.47
C LYS A 985 -25.60 -5.56 24.99
N HIS A 986 -26.57 -6.06 24.22
CA HIS A 986 -27.47 -7.14 24.66
C HIS A 986 -27.04 -8.54 24.24
N LEU A 987 -26.41 -8.70 23.08
CA LEU A 987 -26.05 -9.99 22.49
C LEU A 987 -24.55 -10.31 22.62
N GLY A 988 -23.72 -9.33 23.00
CA GLY A 988 -22.27 -9.47 23.02
C GLY A 988 -21.64 -9.18 21.66
N PRO A 989 -20.45 -9.74 21.36
CA PRO A 989 -19.80 -9.58 20.06
C PRO A 989 -20.74 -9.99 18.92
N LEU A 990 -20.78 -9.18 17.86
CA LEU A 990 -21.60 -9.45 16.68
C LEU A 990 -20.71 -9.93 15.53
N PRO A 991 -20.59 -11.25 15.28
CA PRO A 991 -19.85 -11.78 14.14
C PRO A 991 -20.67 -11.57 12.87
N ILE A 992 -20.66 -10.34 12.36
CA ILE A 992 -21.44 -9.91 11.20
C ILE A 992 -20.51 -9.65 10.01
N ILE A 993 -20.94 -10.10 8.82
CA ILE A 993 -20.41 -9.68 7.52
C ILE A 993 -21.46 -8.76 6.90
N VAL A 994 -21.06 -7.64 6.30
CA VAL A 994 -22.01 -6.69 5.70
C VAL A 994 -21.96 -6.75 4.19
N GLU A 995 -23.13 -6.87 3.56
CA GLU A 995 -23.29 -6.72 2.12
C GLU A 995 -23.29 -5.23 1.77
N ASP A 996 -22.21 -4.78 1.12
CA ASP A 996 -21.96 -3.40 0.72
C ASP A 996 -21.66 -3.29 -0.79
N LEU A 997 -22.44 -3.98 -1.63
CA LEU A 997 -22.40 -3.84 -3.08
C LEU A 997 -23.29 -2.69 -3.58
N GLY A 998 -23.14 -2.34 -4.85
CA GLY A 998 -23.89 -1.26 -5.48
C GLY A 998 -23.30 0.12 -5.21
N ILE A 999 -24.15 1.16 -5.26
CA ILE A 999 -23.74 2.53 -4.95
C ILE A 999 -23.76 2.72 -3.42
N ILE A 1000 -22.57 2.66 -2.83
CA ILE A 1000 -22.35 2.86 -1.40
C ILE A 1000 -21.94 4.31 -1.14
N THR A 1001 -22.60 4.94 -0.17
CA THR A 1001 -22.27 6.31 0.27
C THR A 1001 -21.16 6.26 1.33
N HIS A 1002 -20.45 7.38 1.51
CA HIS A 1002 -19.38 7.47 2.49
C HIS A 1002 -19.87 7.19 3.93
N GLU A 1003 -21.11 7.55 4.25
CA GLU A 1003 -21.72 7.27 5.55
C GLU A 1003 -21.86 5.77 5.84
N VAL A 1004 -22.06 4.94 4.81
CA VAL A 1004 -22.13 3.47 4.96
C VAL A 1004 -20.73 2.89 5.20
N GLU A 1005 -19.71 3.42 4.51
CA GLU A 1005 -18.31 3.03 4.73
C GLU A 1005 -17.85 3.38 6.16
N ASP A 1006 -18.17 4.58 6.62
CA ASP A 1006 -17.89 5.05 7.99
C ASP A 1006 -18.58 4.14 9.02
N LEU A 1007 -19.87 3.84 8.83
CA LEU A 1007 -20.63 2.94 9.71
C LEU A 1007 -20.02 1.52 9.77
N LYS A 1008 -19.65 0.96 8.61
CA LYS A 1008 -18.97 -0.35 8.52
C LYS A 1008 -17.67 -0.35 9.31
N TYR A 1009 -16.87 0.71 9.17
CA TYR A 1009 -15.59 0.84 9.85
C TYR A 1009 -15.74 1.00 11.37
N GLU A 1010 -16.68 1.84 11.83
CA GLU A 1010 -16.97 2.07 13.27
C GLU A 1010 -17.38 0.80 14.01
N LEU A 1011 -18.07 -0.10 13.31
CA LEU A 1011 -18.50 -1.40 13.82
C LEU A 1011 -17.45 -2.50 13.58
N SER A 1012 -16.41 -2.19 12.80
CA SER A 1012 -15.35 -3.11 12.36
C SER A 1012 -15.89 -4.34 11.62
N PHE A 1013 -17.04 -4.20 10.94
CA PHE A 1013 -17.58 -5.29 10.15
C PHE A 1013 -16.87 -5.39 8.80
N PRO A 1014 -16.51 -6.60 8.33
CA PRO A 1014 -15.98 -6.78 6.99
C PRO A 1014 -17.09 -6.58 5.95
N GLY A 1015 -16.76 -5.82 4.90
CA GLY A 1015 -17.57 -5.73 3.69
C GLY A 1015 -17.34 -6.93 2.77
N ILE A 1016 -18.03 -6.95 1.63
CA ILE A 1016 -17.85 -7.97 0.60
C ILE A 1016 -17.30 -7.39 -0.69
N LYS A 1017 -16.52 -8.19 -1.41
CA LYS A 1017 -16.13 -7.91 -2.81
C LYS A 1017 -16.43 -9.13 -3.66
N VAL A 1018 -16.96 -8.89 -4.85
CA VAL A 1018 -17.29 -9.95 -5.82
C VAL A 1018 -16.42 -9.76 -7.05
N LEU A 1019 -15.60 -10.75 -7.39
CA LEU A 1019 -14.64 -10.66 -8.49
C LEU A 1019 -15.31 -10.32 -9.81
N GLN A 1020 -16.49 -10.90 -10.09
CA GLN A 1020 -17.25 -10.62 -11.31
C GLN A 1020 -17.61 -9.13 -11.51
N PHE A 1021 -17.52 -8.30 -10.46
CA PHE A 1021 -17.79 -6.86 -10.50
C PHE A 1021 -16.56 -5.99 -10.25
N SER A 1022 -15.43 -6.60 -9.86
CA SER A 1022 -14.32 -5.83 -9.29
C SER A 1022 -13.23 -5.47 -10.29
N PHE A 1023 -13.26 -6.05 -11.49
CA PHE A 1023 -12.32 -5.73 -12.55
C PHE A 1023 -12.86 -4.59 -13.41
N CYS A 1024 -12.00 -3.65 -13.76
CA CYS A 1024 -12.34 -2.52 -14.64
C CYS A 1024 -11.09 -2.02 -15.39
N TYR A 1025 -11.34 -1.16 -16.37
CA TYR A 1025 -10.31 -0.46 -17.13
C TYR A 1025 -10.66 1.02 -17.21
N ASP A 1026 -9.66 1.89 -17.36
CA ASP A 1026 -9.86 3.34 -17.49
C ASP A 1026 -10.40 3.73 -18.87
N GLU A 1027 -10.70 5.02 -19.09
CA GLU A 1027 -11.20 5.52 -20.38
C GLU A 1027 -10.23 5.27 -21.56
N GLN A 1028 -8.97 4.94 -21.27
CA GLN A 1028 -7.94 4.61 -22.26
C GLN A 1028 -7.80 3.09 -22.48
N GLY A 1029 -8.63 2.26 -21.85
CA GLY A 1029 -8.57 0.80 -21.97
C GLY A 1029 -7.47 0.15 -21.12
N LYS A 1030 -6.83 0.90 -20.21
CA LYS A 1030 -5.78 0.36 -19.33
C LYS A 1030 -6.42 -0.29 -18.12
N CYS A 1031 -6.02 -1.53 -17.86
CA CYS A 1031 -6.52 -2.32 -16.75
C CYS A 1031 -6.17 -1.68 -15.42
N ILE A 1032 -7.19 -1.52 -14.56
CA ILE A 1032 -7.00 -1.05 -13.19
C ILE A 1032 -6.74 -2.28 -12.33
N PRO A 1033 -5.59 -2.36 -11.62
CA PRO A 1033 -5.26 -3.51 -10.79
C PRO A 1033 -6.31 -3.75 -9.71
N PHE A 1034 -6.61 -5.02 -9.44
CA PHE A 1034 -7.57 -5.36 -8.39
C PHE A 1034 -6.96 -5.06 -7.02
N THR A 1035 -7.66 -4.28 -6.21
CA THR A 1035 -7.26 -3.97 -4.83
C THR A 1035 -8.25 -4.59 -3.86
N CYS A 1036 -7.74 -5.18 -2.77
CA CYS A 1036 -8.57 -5.72 -1.71
C CYS A 1036 -7.96 -5.42 -0.35
N GLU A 1037 -8.78 -4.85 0.52
CA GLU A 1037 -8.43 -4.62 1.92
C GLU A 1037 -8.48 -5.93 2.70
N LYS A 1038 -7.85 -5.93 3.88
CA LYS A 1038 -7.76 -7.12 4.73
C LYS A 1038 -9.10 -7.50 5.35
N ASN A 1039 -9.79 -6.55 6.00
CA ASN A 1039 -11.10 -6.78 6.62
C ASN A 1039 -12.23 -6.85 5.58
N THR A 1040 -12.18 -7.85 4.70
CA THR A 1040 -13.10 -8.05 3.58
C THR A 1040 -13.36 -9.55 3.37
N VAL A 1041 -14.56 -9.87 2.90
CA VAL A 1041 -14.94 -11.19 2.41
C VAL A 1041 -15.00 -11.15 0.88
N VAL A 1042 -14.11 -11.87 0.20
CA VAL A 1042 -14.07 -11.93 -1.27
C VAL A 1042 -14.81 -13.16 -1.78
N TYR A 1043 -15.57 -12.99 -2.87
CA TYR A 1043 -16.31 -14.01 -3.58
C TYR A 1043 -15.89 -14.07 -5.05
N THR A 1044 -15.88 -15.26 -5.66
CA THR A 1044 -15.83 -15.35 -7.13
C THR A 1044 -17.13 -14.76 -7.69
N GLY A 1045 -18.25 -15.34 -7.27
CA GLY A 1045 -19.61 -14.87 -7.43
C GLY A 1045 -20.43 -15.19 -6.16
N THR A 1046 -21.59 -14.56 -6.02
CA THR A 1046 -22.59 -14.90 -4.99
C THR A 1046 -23.67 -15.83 -5.57
N HIS A 1047 -24.76 -16.06 -4.83
CA HIS A 1047 -25.90 -16.83 -5.34
C HIS A 1047 -26.70 -16.12 -6.45
N ASP A 1048 -26.61 -14.79 -6.51
CA ASP A 1048 -27.25 -13.96 -7.55
C ASP A 1048 -26.44 -13.87 -8.83
N ASN A 1049 -25.17 -14.27 -8.78
CA ASN A 1049 -24.25 -14.24 -9.90
C ASN A 1049 -24.42 -15.48 -10.78
N ASP A 1050 -24.01 -15.36 -12.04
CA ASP A 1050 -23.77 -16.54 -12.87
C ASP A 1050 -22.54 -17.31 -12.35
N THR A 1051 -22.40 -18.56 -12.76
CA THR A 1051 -21.15 -19.31 -12.55
C THR A 1051 -19.97 -18.56 -13.18
N THR A 1052 -18.80 -18.60 -12.55
CA THR A 1052 -17.62 -17.90 -13.06
C THR A 1052 -17.24 -18.36 -14.46
N SER A 1053 -17.37 -19.65 -14.76
CA SER A 1053 -17.13 -20.18 -16.11
C SER A 1053 -18.06 -19.54 -17.14
N SER A 1054 -19.38 -19.56 -16.91
CA SER A 1054 -20.34 -19.01 -17.87
C SER A 1054 -20.30 -17.49 -17.96
N TRP A 1055 -20.03 -16.80 -16.86
CA TRP A 1055 -19.83 -15.35 -16.86
C TRP A 1055 -18.62 -14.96 -17.72
N TYR A 1056 -17.50 -15.66 -17.54
CA TYR A 1056 -16.28 -15.37 -18.27
C TYR A 1056 -16.41 -15.69 -19.78
N GLU A 1057 -17.08 -16.79 -20.13
CA GLU A 1057 -17.38 -17.14 -21.52
C GLU A 1057 -18.19 -16.04 -22.23
N LYS A 1058 -19.22 -15.49 -21.56
CA LYS A 1058 -19.99 -14.36 -22.10
C LYS A 1058 -19.13 -13.12 -22.26
N LEU A 1059 -18.31 -12.82 -21.25
CA LEU A 1059 -17.42 -11.67 -21.26
C LEU A 1059 -16.44 -11.68 -22.45
N LEU A 1060 -15.92 -12.85 -22.84
CA LEU A 1060 -15.07 -12.98 -24.03
C LEU A 1060 -15.75 -12.53 -25.33
N THR A 1061 -17.08 -12.51 -25.37
CA THR A 1061 -17.87 -12.05 -26.52
C THR A 1061 -18.43 -10.64 -26.37
N GLU A 1062 -18.74 -10.21 -25.14
CA GLU A 1062 -19.41 -8.94 -24.86
C GLU A 1062 -18.43 -7.79 -24.59
N ASP A 1063 -17.30 -8.08 -23.94
CA ASP A 1063 -16.27 -7.08 -23.58
C ASP A 1063 -14.87 -7.73 -23.54
N LEU A 1064 -14.27 -7.83 -24.73
CA LEU A 1064 -12.94 -8.41 -24.91
C LEU A 1064 -11.84 -7.63 -24.18
N THR A 1065 -12.02 -6.33 -23.96
CA THR A 1065 -11.06 -5.48 -23.26
C THR A 1065 -11.00 -5.89 -21.78
N LEU A 1066 -12.16 -5.98 -21.13
CA LEU A 1066 -12.24 -6.43 -19.74
C LEU A 1066 -11.75 -7.87 -19.59
N ALA A 1067 -12.10 -8.77 -20.51
CA ALA A 1067 -11.60 -10.15 -20.50
C ALA A 1067 -10.06 -10.21 -20.59
N THR A 1068 -9.45 -9.37 -21.43
CA THR A 1068 -7.98 -9.28 -21.56
C THR A 1068 -7.35 -8.73 -20.29
N CYS A 1069 -7.97 -7.74 -19.66
CA CYS A 1069 -7.52 -7.20 -18.38
C CYS A 1069 -7.50 -8.26 -17.28
N ILE A 1070 -8.57 -9.03 -17.17
CA ILE A 1070 -8.67 -10.13 -16.21
C ILE A 1070 -7.57 -11.17 -16.47
N GLN A 1071 -7.32 -11.53 -17.74
CA GLN A 1071 -6.26 -12.49 -18.09
C GLN A 1071 -4.88 -12.03 -17.62
N GLN A 1072 -4.57 -10.75 -17.80
CA GLN A 1072 -3.30 -10.17 -17.36
C GLN A 1072 -3.19 -10.13 -15.84
N GLU A 1073 -4.26 -9.70 -15.16
CA GLU A 1073 -4.27 -9.53 -13.71
C GLU A 1073 -4.17 -10.87 -12.96
N ILE A 1074 -4.90 -11.89 -13.41
CA ILE A 1074 -4.88 -13.21 -12.77
C ILE A 1074 -3.78 -14.12 -13.36
N GLY A 1075 -3.11 -13.70 -14.44
CA GLY A 1075 -2.05 -14.44 -15.11
C GLY A 1075 -2.55 -15.76 -15.71
N LEU A 1076 -3.61 -15.72 -16.50
CA LEU A 1076 -4.12 -16.88 -17.26
C LEU A 1076 -3.20 -17.21 -18.44
N SER A 1077 -2.75 -18.46 -18.55
CA SER A 1077 -2.07 -18.96 -19.75
C SER A 1077 -3.06 -19.24 -20.90
N GLU A 1078 -2.56 -19.42 -22.13
CA GLU A 1078 -3.43 -19.76 -23.27
C GLU A 1078 -4.11 -21.13 -23.12
N GLU A 1079 -3.48 -22.09 -22.45
CA GLU A 1079 -4.02 -23.44 -22.19
C GLU A 1079 -5.17 -23.40 -21.16
N GLU A 1080 -5.08 -22.50 -20.18
CA GLU A 1080 -6.09 -22.34 -19.11
C GLU A 1080 -7.32 -21.54 -19.54
N ARG A 1081 -7.30 -20.90 -20.73
CA ARG A 1081 -8.45 -20.16 -21.27
C ARG A 1081 -9.71 -21.02 -21.45
N ILE A 1082 -9.55 -22.34 -21.57
CA ILE A 1082 -10.65 -23.31 -21.79
C ILE A 1082 -11.36 -23.66 -20.46
N ALA A 1083 -10.68 -23.53 -19.31
CA ALA A 1083 -11.21 -23.90 -18.00
C ALA A 1083 -10.67 -22.96 -16.89
N PRO A 1084 -10.99 -21.65 -16.92
CA PRO A 1084 -10.30 -20.64 -16.12
C PRO A 1084 -10.70 -20.63 -14.64
N TYR A 1085 -11.75 -21.36 -14.25
CA TYR A 1085 -12.38 -21.28 -12.92
C TYR A 1085 -11.41 -21.57 -11.76
N TRP A 1086 -10.52 -22.55 -11.88
CA TRP A 1086 -9.50 -22.81 -10.86
C TRP A 1086 -8.52 -21.65 -10.69
N ARG A 1087 -8.21 -20.93 -11.77
CA ARG A 1087 -7.33 -19.77 -11.70
C ARG A 1087 -8.00 -18.59 -11.01
N PHE A 1088 -9.30 -18.40 -11.20
CA PHE A 1088 -10.08 -17.43 -10.41
C PHE A 1088 -10.11 -17.78 -8.92
N ILE A 1089 -10.25 -19.06 -8.58
CA ILE A 1089 -10.21 -19.55 -7.18
C ILE A 1089 -8.84 -19.28 -6.57
N GLU A 1090 -7.76 -19.64 -7.27
CA GLU A 1090 -6.39 -19.39 -6.82
C GLU A 1090 -6.12 -17.89 -6.64
N PHE A 1091 -6.53 -17.07 -7.61
CA PHE A 1091 -6.41 -15.62 -7.52
C PHE A 1091 -7.15 -15.08 -6.29
N LEU A 1092 -8.40 -15.51 -6.09
CA LEU A 1092 -9.22 -15.14 -4.93
C LEU A 1092 -8.52 -15.49 -3.61
N TYR A 1093 -7.93 -16.69 -3.52
CA TYR A 1093 -7.19 -17.13 -2.34
C TYR A 1093 -5.92 -16.31 -2.11
N SER A 1094 -5.27 -15.85 -3.18
CA SER A 1094 -4.05 -15.03 -3.12
C SER A 1094 -4.26 -13.59 -2.63
N THR A 1095 -5.50 -13.09 -2.68
CA THR A 1095 -5.83 -11.70 -2.28
C THR A 1095 -5.53 -11.42 -0.80
N ASN A 1096 -5.43 -10.14 -0.41
CA ASN A 1096 -5.21 -9.75 0.98
C ASN A 1096 -6.44 -9.94 1.90
N ALA A 1097 -7.60 -10.30 1.36
CA ALA A 1097 -8.84 -10.50 2.13
C ALA A 1097 -8.69 -11.55 3.23
N ASP A 1098 -9.21 -11.25 4.42
CA ASP A 1098 -9.28 -12.20 5.53
C ASP A 1098 -10.15 -13.40 5.14
N THR A 1099 -11.30 -13.21 4.50
CA THR A 1099 -12.17 -14.35 4.16
C THR A 1099 -12.33 -14.52 2.66
N ALA A 1100 -12.21 -15.75 2.18
CA ALA A 1100 -12.42 -16.16 0.80
C ALA A 1100 -13.58 -17.16 0.73
N ILE A 1101 -14.64 -16.85 -0.02
CA ILE A 1101 -15.78 -17.76 -0.20
C ILE A 1101 -15.96 -18.07 -1.69
N VAL A 1102 -16.15 -19.35 -2.01
CA VAL A 1102 -16.37 -19.80 -3.39
C VAL A 1102 -17.68 -20.60 -3.47
N PRO A 1103 -18.60 -20.30 -4.41
CA PRO A 1103 -19.74 -21.16 -4.70
C PRO A 1103 -19.31 -22.55 -5.14
N MET A 1104 -20.04 -23.58 -4.70
CA MET A 1104 -19.73 -24.96 -5.08
C MET A 1104 -19.73 -25.17 -6.61
N GLN A 1105 -20.57 -24.43 -7.33
CA GLN A 1105 -20.64 -24.49 -8.79
C GLN A 1105 -19.32 -24.11 -9.47
N ASP A 1106 -18.62 -23.12 -8.92
CA ASP A 1106 -17.34 -22.63 -9.48
C ASP A 1106 -16.22 -23.63 -9.22
N ILE A 1107 -16.20 -24.28 -8.05
CA ILE A 1107 -15.25 -25.35 -7.72
C ILE A 1107 -15.38 -26.52 -8.70
N LEU A 1108 -16.61 -26.80 -9.12
CA LEU A 1108 -16.93 -27.86 -10.08
C LEU A 1108 -16.81 -27.42 -11.54
N GLY A 1109 -16.53 -26.14 -11.80
CA GLY A 1109 -16.42 -25.58 -13.14
C GLY A 1109 -17.71 -25.67 -13.96
N LEU A 1110 -18.88 -25.63 -13.32
CA LEU A 1110 -20.17 -25.82 -13.99
C LEU A 1110 -20.55 -24.60 -14.84
N SER A 1111 -21.42 -24.83 -15.84
CA SER A 1111 -21.95 -23.78 -16.72
C SER A 1111 -23.14 -23.06 -16.09
N GLY A 1112 -23.67 -22.03 -16.76
CA GLY A 1112 -24.76 -21.19 -16.26
C GLY A 1112 -26.09 -21.93 -16.00
N ILE A 1113 -26.23 -23.18 -16.42
CA ILE A 1113 -27.35 -24.05 -16.05
C ILE A 1113 -27.37 -24.32 -14.53
N ALA A 1114 -26.20 -24.27 -13.88
CA ALA A 1114 -26.05 -24.47 -12.43
C ALA A 1114 -26.26 -23.19 -11.60
N ARG A 1115 -26.61 -22.06 -12.23
CA ARG A 1115 -26.84 -20.79 -11.54
C ARG A 1115 -27.92 -20.94 -10.46
N MET A 1116 -27.65 -20.42 -9.26
CA MET A 1116 -28.57 -20.56 -8.14
C MET A 1116 -29.77 -19.63 -8.27
N ASN A 1117 -29.56 -18.35 -8.61
CA ASN A 1117 -30.64 -17.39 -8.82
C ASN A 1117 -30.32 -16.42 -9.96
N LEU A 1118 -31.34 -16.10 -10.77
CA LEU A 1118 -31.31 -14.99 -11.71
C LEU A 1118 -32.23 -13.86 -11.19
N PRO A 1119 -31.66 -12.77 -10.64
CA PRO A 1119 -32.44 -11.65 -10.12
C PRO A 1119 -33.45 -11.10 -11.12
N GLY A 1120 -34.62 -10.66 -10.63
CA GLY A 1120 -35.69 -10.10 -11.46
C GLY A 1120 -36.54 -11.12 -12.21
N THR A 1121 -36.35 -12.44 -11.96
CA THR A 1121 -37.14 -13.50 -12.60
C THR A 1121 -37.90 -14.33 -11.57
N VAL A 1122 -39.09 -14.80 -11.97
CA VAL A 1122 -39.93 -15.73 -11.20
C VAL A 1122 -40.10 -17.01 -12.02
N SER A 1123 -38.98 -17.62 -12.42
CA SER A 1123 -38.97 -18.89 -13.16
C SER A 1123 -38.86 -20.07 -12.20
N GLY A 1124 -39.37 -21.24 -12.61
CA GLY A 1124 -39.25 -22.48 -11.84
C GLY A 1124 -37.81 -23.04 -11.74
N THR A 1125 -36.80 -22.31 -12.20
CA THR A 1125 -35.38 -22.71 -12.19
C THR A 1125 -34.57 -22.06 -11.07
N ASN A 1126 -35.06 -20.97 -10.47
CA ASN A 1126 -34.36 -20.32 -9.36
C ASN A 1126 -34.39 -21.22 -8.12
N TRP A 1127 -33.32 -21.18 -7.34
CA TRP A 1127 -33.12 -21.91 -6.08
C TRP A 1127 -33.12 -23.44 -6.21
N ALA A 1128 -33.21 -23.94 -7.45
CA ALA A 1128 -33.46 -25.35 -7.74
C ALA A 1128 -32.20 -26.17 -7.96
N TRP A 1129 -31.03 -25.56 -8.21
CA TRP A 1129 -29.81 -26.32 -8.52
C TRP A 1129 -29.39 -27.28 -7.39
N ARG A 1130 -28.98 -28.49 -7.76
CA ARG A 1130 -28.50 -29.54 -6.86
C ARG A 1130 -27.18 -30.13 -7.33
N LEU A 1131 -26.35 -30.47 -6.36
CA LEU A 1131 -25.07 -31.13 -6.54
C LEU A 1131 -25.24 -32.61 -6.89
N ASP A 1132 -24.60 -33.07 -7.97
CA ASP A 1132 -24.37 -34.50 -8.18
C ASP A 1132 -23.28 -34.99 -7.22
N LYS A 1133 -23.64 -35.97 -6.38
CA LYS A 1133 -22.74 -36.60 -5.40
C LYS A 1133 -21.45 -37.12 -6.03
N LYS A 1134 -21.46 -37.55 -7.29
CA LYS A 1134 -20.30 -38.10 -7.99
C LYS A 1134 -19.21 -37.06 -8.25
N LEU A 1135 -19.56 -35.78 -8.25
CA LEU A 1135 -18.64 -34.67 -8.49
C LEU A 1135 -17.80 -34.31 -7.27
N LEU A 1136 -18.17 -34.75 -6.05
CA LEU A 1136 -17.36 -34.59 -4.84
C LEU A 1136 -16.22 -35.62 -4.77
N THR A 1137 -15.17 -35.42 -5.56
CA THR A 1137 -14.03 -36.32 -5.62
C THR A 1137 -12.98 -36.01 -4.54
N ASN A 1138 -12.16 -37.01 -4.20
CA ASN A 1138 -11.02 -36.81 -3.31
C ASN A 1138 -9.96 -35.88 -3.90
N ASP A 1139 -9.87 -35.77 -5.22
CA ASP A 1139 -8.87 -34.93 -5.89
C ASP A 1139 -9.21 -33.45 -5.72
N ILE A 1140 -10.48 -33.05 -5.92
CA ILE A 1140 -10.94 -31.68 -5.63
C ILE A 1140 -10.69 -31.30 -4.17
N SER A 1141 -10.92 -32.25 -3.24
CA SER A 1141 -10.65 -32.01 -1.82
C SER A 1141 -9.17 -31.73 -1.55
N LYS A 1142 -8.25 -32.45 -2.19
CA LYS A 1142 -6.80 -32.24 -2.08
C LYS A 1142 -6.35 -30.93 -2.71
N ASP A 1143 -6.89 -30.58 -3.88
CA ASP A 1143 -6.52 -29.37 -4.60
C ASP A 1143 -6.93 -28.11 -3.80
N LEU A 1144 -8.14 -28.11 -3.24
CA LEU A 1144 -8.59 -27.07 -2.31
C LEU A 1144 -7.70 -26.99 -1.06
N ALA A 1145 -7.35 -28.13 -0.45
CA ALA A 1145 -6.47 -28.14 0.72
C ALA A 1145 -5.09 -27.55 0.40
N ALA A 1146 -4.52 -27.88 -0.76
CA ALA A 1146 -3.24 -27.35 -1.21
C ALA A 1146 -3.29 -25.82 -1.43
N LEU A 1147 -4.37 -25.29 -2.01
CA LEU A 1147 -4.57 -23.84 -2.14
C LEU A 1147 -4.70 -23.15 -0.77
N THR A 1148 -5.50 -23.72 0.13
CA THR A 1148 -5.67 -23.21 1.49
C THR A 1148 -4.33 -23.12 2.23
N GLU A 1149 -3.51 -24.17 2.15
CA GLU A 1149 -2.16 -24.19 2.72
C GLU A 1149 -1.23 -23.16 2.07
N LYS A 1150 -1.21 -23.10 0.72
CA LYS A 1150 -0.36 -22.19 -0.05
C LYS A 1150 -0.55 -20.72 0.34
N TYR A 1151 -1.79 -20.32 0.65
CA TYR A 1151 -2.14 -18.93 0.95
C TYR A 1151 -2.48 -18.67 2.43
N ALA A 1152 -2.14 -19.62 3.32
CA ALA A 1152 -2.36 -19.54 4.77
C ALA A 1152 -3.80 -19.16 5.16
N ARG A 1153 -4.76 -19.92 4.64
CA ARG A 1153 -6.20 -19.80 4.93
C ARG A 1153 -6.72 -20.96 5.79
#